data_AF-A0A1Y2E0A5-F1
#
_entry.id   AF-A0A1Y2E0A5-F1
#
_cell.length_a   1.000
_cell.length_b   1.000
_cell.length_c   1.000
_cell.angle_alpha   90.00
_cell.angle_beta   90.00
_cell.angle_gamma   90.00
#
_symmetry.space_group_name_H-M   'P 1'
#
loop_
_entity.id
_entity.type
_entity.pdbx_description
1 polymer ?
#
loop_
_entity_poly.entity_id
_entity_poly.type
_entity_poly.pdbx_seq_one_letter_code
_entity_poly.pdbx_strand_id
1 'polypeptide(L)'
;MADFETSAVLYRNLHNKFLRLYRGKGSTLYLEDGRQILDASGGAAVACIGHGDPRVKDAIVAQLNKVSYCASTFYTTDVCEELCQELTNSTNGHMTRAYIVNSGSEAMEAAMKLARQFFLEKSPDPEPARSKFIARHHSYHGTTLGSLSMGGHVVRRAKFEPMLLDNISRVSPCFAYRNKDPSESDEAYVARLVDELDKEFQRLGPETVCAFVAEPVVGAALGCVPSVPGYFKAMRAVCDKYGALLILDEVMSGMGRTGTMHAWEQEDVVPDIQTIGKCLGGGYQPIAGVLVNRRVVDALSQGTAAFVHGHTYQGHPITCAAALEVQKIVREEGLLQNVRDMGSLLSARLQELLGSHPNVGNIRGRGLFWGIEFVKDKSSKSPFPATDNVAMEIAELGLTEPYGIAVYPGSGTIDGINGDHIIVSPPYNTTVEEVEKIGQLLTIPSPSNHLTSTSAMAVGLASGRHAADEEARAEVDVLNSRLEKTTQLTKKIQACLGRLEATGKSVRDVSGPLNGETKKLQILGNNIDAVITAIERLRQPADSKNDEEQIIRQGPDKAGLSNYLNSIQRLNKALGDMQTSNLRANQQTMADLQRLIKSGNTQLENHFDKLLRGETPRSVEPLNFITKDKPFPLISQDKIARLSLMNSYVAGNSMSENPLVKIYAEVRGPYLSQTLVNLAYASVNTAKKKSPDAIYRSGTNGIGMYAQAIEGSCVAEYENICSIFMRQDWGAVLQLTCQAPLAELARTIRELNNHIKSHLNTDCYLAYEVTEIMSNLANRVEERTGELKGTLAAALKPVRETAKISLAELLDDTKRKVGLLQTLPPDGAPIPVVSETMQRLQTMVEFLRPISMIMISLGDGGWKSVAAANRSLDTIPSLASFDPGADGKEIFAHYCTDTIDALLLALDQKARMLLKGKSVVGVFIANSVTIIERMVRDSDLAPLLEGRLGVLDTWRKKATALYTDACKELSIHLFDVIHTSRTQRPPSGSNESASIVKSLSSKDKESIKGKFQAFNSGFDDLVAKHKSYSMEREVRQLFGKDCQQMLEPLYNRFWDRYHEIDKGKGKYVKYDKSSISAVFLSLF
;
A
#
# COMPACT_ATOMS: atom_id res chain seq x y z
N MET A 1 12.97 -18.17 -24.92
CA MET A 1 13.44 -17.06 -24.05
C MET A 1 13.05 -15.68 -24.56
N ALA A 2 12.81 -15.46 -25.86
CA ALA A 2 12.51 -14.13 -26.42
C ALA A 2 11.16 -13.49 -26.01
N ASP A 3 10.16 -14.26 -25.56
CA ASP A 3 8.82 -13.72 -25.19
C ASP A 3 8.71 -13.20 -23.75
N PHE A 4 9.70 -13.43 -22.88
CA PHE A 4 9.67 -12.95 -21.49
C PHE A 4 10.21 -11.53 -21.32
N GLU A 5 11.14 -11.13 -22.17
CA GLU A 5 11.76 -9.79 -22.14
C GLU A 5 10.78 -8.67 -22.54
N THR A 6 9.61 -9.02 -23.09
CA THR A 6 8.63 -8.05 -23.61
C THR A 6 7.38 -7.87 -22.74
N SER A 7 7.13 -8.75 -21.75
CA SER A 7 5.96 -8.65 -20.88
C SER A 7 6.18 -7.63 -19.76
N ALA A 8 5.34 -6.58 -19.71
CA ALA A 8 5.33 -5.62 -18.61
C ALA A 8 4.70 -6.19 -17.30
N VAL A 9 4.13 -7.40 -17.33
CA VAL A 9 3.53 -8.05 -16.16
C VAL A 9 4.61 -8.67 -15.26
N LEU A 10 4.64 -8.27 -13.99
CA LEU A 10 5.43 -8.92 -12.95
C LEU A 10 4.76 -10.24 -12.52
N TYR A 11 5.08 -11.33 -13.22
CA TYR A 11 4.56 -12.64 -12.87
C TYR A 11 5.12 -13.15 -11.54
N ARG A 12 4.35 -13.97 -10.81
CA ARG A 12 4.77 -14.60 -9.55
C ARG A 12 6.03 -15.45 -9.68
N ASN A 13 6.23 -16.05 -10.85
CA ASN A 13 7.47 -16.68 -11.25
C ASN A 13 7.89 -16.08 -12.60
N LEU A 14 9.04 -15.40 -12.62
CA LEU A 14 9.54 -14.67 -13.79
C LEU A 14 10.05 -15.59 -14.91
N HIS A 15 10.21 -16.88 -14.64
CA HIS A 15 10.72 -17.86 -15.60
C HIS A 15 9.64 -18.80 -16.14
N ASN A 16 8.44 -18.82 -15.54
CA ASN A 16 7.35 -19.70 -15.96
C ASN A 16 6.57 -19.12 -17.13
N LYS A 17 6.30 -19.93 -18.16
CA LYS A 17 5.41 -19.56 -19.27
C LYS A 17 3.98 -19.83 -18.85
N PHE A 18 3.19 -18.77 -18.64
CA PHE A 18 1.78 -18.90 -18.28
C PHE A 18 0.91 -19.17 -19.50
N LEU A 19 -0.06 -20.09 -19.35
CA LEU A 19 -1.08 -20.35 -20.37
C LEU A 19 -2.06 -19.17 -20.43
N ARG A 20 -2.38 -18.71 -21.64
CA ARG A 20 -3.31 -17.59 -21.85
C ARG A 20 -4.73 -18.09 -22.00
N LEU A 21 -5.62 -17.55 -21.17
CA LEU A 21 -7.06 -17.75 -21.21
C LEU A 21 -7.70 -16.69 -22.10
N TYR A 22 -8.52 -17.10 -23.07
CA TYR A 22 -9.29 -16.14 -23.88
C TYR A 22 -10.80 -16.15 -23.54
N ARG A 23 -11.29 -17.20 -22.88
CA ARG A 23 -12.70 -17.33 -22.49
C ARG A 23 -12.89 -18.29 -21.32
N GLY A 24 -13.90 -18.05 -20.49
CA GLY A 24 -14.48 -19.03 -19.56
C GLY A 24 -15.99 -19.17 -19.80
N LYS A 25 -16.54 -20.37 -19.58
CA LYS A 25 -17.99 -20.63 -19.62
C LYS A 25 -18.34 -21.79 -18.68
N GLY A 26 -19.23 -21.56 -17.71
CA GLY A 26 -19.58 -22.56 -16.70
C GLY A 26 -18.32 -23.01 -15.95
N SER A 27 -18.10 -24.32 -15.84
CA SER A 27 -16.91 -24.94 -15.25
C SER A 27 -15.71 -25.05 -16.20
N THR A 28 -15.79 -24.53 -17.43
CA THR A 28 -14.75 -24.73 -18.46
C THR A 28 -13.99 -23.45 -18.79
N LEU A 29 -12.66 -23.57 -18.85
CA LEU A 29 -11.72 -22.56 -19.28
C LEU A 29 -11.19 -22.90 -20.68
N TYR A 30 -11.10 -21.89 -21.55
CA TYR A 30 -10.65 -22.04 -22.94
C TYR A 30 -9.31 -21.31 -23.14
N LEU A 31 -8.29 -22.08 -23.55
CA LEU A 31 -6.95 -21.58 -23.83
C LEU A 31 -6.81 -21.11 -25.28
N GLU A 32 -5.90 -20.17 -25.53
CA GLU A 32 -5.66 -19.64 -26.89
C GLU A 32 -5.24 -20.72 -27.91
N ASP A 33 -4.67 -21.83 -27.45
CA ASP A 33 -4.29 -22.97 -28.29
C ASP A 33 -5.44 -23.96 -28.59
N GLY A 34 -6.66 -23.64 -28.16
CA GLY A 34 -7.87 -24.42 -28.41
C GLY A 34 -8.19 -25.47 -27.35
N ARG A 35 -7.29 -25.72 -26.39
CA ARG A 35 -7.56 -26.67 -25.28
C ARG A 35 -8.67 -26.17 -24.37
N GLN A 36 -9.43 -27.13 -23.85
CA GLN A 36 -10.49 -26.92 -22.87
C GLN A 36 -10.05 -27.53 -21.54
N ILE A 37 -10.05 -26.72 -20.48
CA ILE A 37 -9.65 -27.12 -19.15
C ILE A 37 -10.88 -27.10 -18.23
N LEU A 38 -11.18 -28.21 -17.59
CA LEU A 38 -12.19 -28.29 -16.54
C LEU A 38 -11.63 -27.60 -15.28
N ASP A 39 -12.25 -26.50 -14.89
CA ASP A 39 -11.91 -25.73 -13.69
C ASP A 39 -12.47 -26.41 -12.44
N ALA A 40 -11.79 -27.45 -11.99
CA ALA A 40 -12.15 -28.20 -10.79
C ALA A 40 -11.75 -27.47 -9.49
N SER A 41 -11.16 -26.28 -9.57
CA SER A 41 -10.72 -25.50 -8.39
C SER A 41 -11.42 -24.13 -8.26
N GLY A 42 -12.02 -23.61 -9.31
CA GLY A 42 -12.50 -22.23 -9.35
C GLY A 42 -11.36 -21.23 -9.16
N GLY A 43 -10.15 -21.58 -9.60
CA GLY A 43 -8.90 -20.91 -9.25
C GLY A 43 -8.56 -21.08 -7.76
N ALA A 44 -8.47 -19.99 -7.01
CA ALA A 44 -8.27 -20.05 -5.56
C ALA A 44 -9.63 -20.15 -4.81
N ALA A 45 -10.48 -21.10 -5.24
CA ALA A 45 -11.87 -21.33 -4.80
C ALA A 45 -12.82 -20.12 -4.98
N VAL A 46 -12.58 -19.29 -6.00
CA VAL A 46 -13.30 -18.02 -6.23
C VAL A 46 -14.57 -18.19 -7.06
N ALA A 47 -14.48 -18.90 -8.19
CA ALA A 47 -15.54 -18.98 -9.20
C ALA A 47 -16.67 -19.94 -8.79
N CYS A 48 -17.45 -19.58 -7.78
CA CYS A 48 -18.43 -20.45 -7.14
C CYS A 48 -19.67 -20.77 -7.98
N ILE A 49 -20.03 -19.95 -8.97
CA ILE A 49 -21.15 -20.24 -9.90
C ILE A 49 -20.65 -20.54 -11.33
N GLY A 50 -19.34 -20.73 -11.49
CA GLY A 50 -18.69 -20.83 -12.79
C GLY A 50 -18.55 -19.47 -13.48
N HIS A 51 -18.15 -19.51 -14.75
CA HIS A 51 -17.75 -18.35 -15.54
C HIS A 51 -18.84 -17.93 -16.54
N GLY A 52 -19.01 -16.62 -16.72
CA GLY A 52 -19.78 -16.05 -17.82
C GLY A 52 -21.31 -16.08 -17.66
N ASP A 53 -21.81 -16.05 -16.42
CA ASP A 53 -23.24 -15.94 -16.14
C ASP A 53 -23.81 -14.59 -16.63
N PRO A 54 -24.85 -14.58 -17.47
CA PRO A 54 -25.40 -13.35 -18.02
C PRO A 54 -26.10 -12.47 -16.97
N ARG A 55 -26.69 -13.04 -15.91
CA ARG A 55 -27.41 -12.26 -14.89
C ARG A 55 -26.46 -11.32 -14.15
N VAL A 56 -25.29 -11.82 -13.77
CA VAL A 56 -24.27 -11.01 -13.06
C VAL A 56 -23.73 -9.91 -13.98
N LYS A 57 -23.50 -10.23 -15.26
CA LYS A 57 -23.09 -9.23 -16.26
C LYS A 57 -24.14 -8.13 -16.40
N ASP A 58 -25.40 -8.50 -16.51
CA ASP A 58 -26.50 -7.54 -16.69
C ASP A 58 -26.67 -6.66 -15.44
N ALA A 59 -26.53 -7.23 -14.23
CA ALA A 59 -26.53 -6.47 -12.98
C ALA A 59 -25.37 -5.45 -12.91
N ILE A 60 -24.15 -5.84 -13.31
CA ILE A 60 -22.99 -4.95 -13.41
C ILE A 60 -23.25 -3.80 -14.39
N VAL A 61 -23.74 -4.10 -15.60
CA VAL A 61 -24.03 -3.08 -16.63
C VAL A 61 -25.14 -2.15 -16.17
N ALA A 62 -26.19 -2.68 -15.54
CA ALA A 62 -27.29 -1.89 -15.00
C ALA A 62 -26.81 -0.92 -13.91
N GLN A 63 -25.92 -1.36 -13.01
CA GLN A 63 -25.36 -0.47 -12.00
C GLN A 63 -24.39 0.56 -12.59
N LEU A 64 -23.58 0.18 -13.57
CA LEU A 64 -22.67 1.10 -14.27
C LEU A 64 -23.43 2.25 -14.94
N ASN A 65 -24.62 1.98 -15.47
CA ASN A 65 -25.52 2.99 -16.06
C ASN A 65 -26.17 3.93 -15.01
N LYS A 66 -26.06 3.62 -13.72
CA LYS A 66 -26.56 4.47 -12.62
C LYS A 66 -25.44 5.28 -11.99
N VAL A 67 -24.58 4.62 -11.22
CA VAL A 67 -23.47 5.24 -10.46
C VAL A 67 -22.29 4.27 -10.46
N SER A 68 -21.18 4.71 -11.03
CA SER A 68 -19.94 3.93 -11.11
C SER A 68 -19.18 3.89 -9.78
N TYR A 69 -19.07 5.05 -9.11
CA TYR A 69 -18.30 5.24 -7.89
C TYR A 69 -19.10 6.06 -6.85
N CYS A 70 -18.97 5.69 -5.58
CA CYS A 70 -19.63 6.33 -4.46
C CYS A 70 -18.64 6.55 -3.32
N ALA A 71 -18.38 7.79 -2.94
CA ALA A 71 -17.53 8.12 -1.80
C ALA A 71 -18.27 7.84 -0.49
N SER A 72 -17.95 6.73 0.17
CA SER A 72 -18.63 6.21 1.37
C SER A 72 -18.63 7.15 2.58
N THR A 73 -17.75 8.15 2.60
CA THR A 73 -17.75 9.22 3.61
C THR A 73 -19.01 10.08 3.57
N PHE A 74 -19.60 10.26 2.39
CA PHE A 74 -20.71 11.21 2.17
C PHE A 74 -21.98 10.55 1.63
N TYR A 75 -21.83 9.44 0.90
CA TYR A 75 -22.90 8.85 0.11
C TYR A 75 -22.95 7.34 0.28
N THR A 76 -24.14 6.78 0.11
CA THR A 76 -24.38 5.34 -0.05
C THR A 76 -25.16 5.08 -1.35
N THR A 77 -25.34 3.81 -1.71
CA THR A 77 -26.16 3.39 -2.86
C THR A 77 -27.07 2.25 -2.46
N ASP A 78 -28.25 2.18 -3.08
CA ASP A 78 -29.24 1.12 -2.80
C ASP A 78 -28.63 -0.27 -2.91
N VAL A 79 -27.79 -0.51 -3.91
CA VAL A 79 -27.16 -1.82 -4.12
C VAL A 79 -26.16 -2.21 -3.03
N CYS A 80 -25.49 -1.23 -2.40
CA CYS A 80 -24.61 -1.48 -1.25
C CYS A 80 -25.46 -1.82 -0.02
N GLU A 81 -26.52 -1.06 0.24
CA GLU A 81 -27.45 -1.31 1.35
C GLU A 81 -28.16 -2.67 1.20
N GLU A 82 -28.64 -3.00 -0.01
CA GLU A 82 -29.28 -4.27 -0.34
C GLU A 82 -28.32 -5.46 -0.12
N LEU A 83 -27.06 -5.34 -0.55
CA LEU A 83 -26.05 -6.38 -0.30
C LEU A 83 -25.78 -6.54 1.20
N CYS A 84 -25.58 -5.45 1.94
CA CYS A 84 -25.37 -5.50 3.38
C CYS A 84 -26.57 -6.13 4.11
N GLN A 85 -27.79 -5.84 3.66
CA GLN A 85 -29.01 -6.41 4.20
C GLN A 85 -29.14 -7.91 3.89
N GLU A 86 -28.84 -8.33 2.66
CA GLU A 86 -28.80 -9.74 2.26
C GLU A 86 -27.84 -10.53 3.14
N LEU A 87 -26.63 -10.01 3.33
CA LEU A 87 -25.58 -10.66 4.12
C LEU A 87 -25.87 -10.73 5.62
N THR A 88 -26.55 -9.72 6.16
CA THR A 88 -26.93 -9.76 7.59
C THR A 88 -28.16 -10.65 7.80
N ASN A 89 -29.12 -10.65 6.88
CA ASN A 89 -30.27 -11.55 6.91
C ASN A 89 -29.87 -13.03 6.82
N SER A 90 -28.84 -13.36 6.04
CA SER A 90 -28.37 -14.74 5.92
C SER A 90 -27.82 -15.34 7.22
N THR A 91 -27.54 -14.49 8.21
CA THR A 91 -27.05 -14.92 9.54
C THR A 91 -28.17 -15.20 10.54
N ASN A 92 -29.44 -15.21 10.12
CA ASN A 92 -30.61 -15.37 11.00
C ASN A 92 -30.62 -14.38 12.18
N GLY A 93 -30.16 -13.14 11.94
CA GLY A 93 -30.14 -12.07 12.94
C GLY A 93 -28.93 -12.10 13.91
N HIS A 94 -27.98 -13.01 13.73
CA HIS A 94 -26.77 -13.07 14.56
C HIS A 94 -25.79 -11.91 14.30
N MET A 95 -25.67 -11.48 13.04
CA MET A 95 -24.85 -10.33 12.63
C MET A 95 -25.75 -9.15 12.27
N THR A 96 -25.32 -7.93 12.59
CA THR A 96 -26.16 -6.74 12.47
C THR A 96 -25.63 -5.68 11.53
N ARG A 97 -24.34 -5.73 11.18
CA ARG A 97 -23.70 -4.81 10.25
C ARG A 97 -22.75 -5.57 9.34
N ALA A 98 -22.64 -5.10 8.11
CA ALA A 98 -21.64 -5.54 7.15
C ALA A 98 -20.77 -4.35 6.74
N TYR A 99 -19.47 -4.58 6.60
CA TYR A 99 -18.50 -3.59 6.12
C TYR A 99 -17.81 -4.15 4.87
N ILE A 100 -17.99 -3.51 3.71
CA ILE A 100 -17.60 -4.04 2.39
C ILE A 100 -16.26 -3.46 1.92
N VAL A 101 -15.35 -4.35 1.53
CA VAL A 101 -14.00 -4.05 1.01
C VAL A 101 -13.72 -4.88 -0.25
N ASN A 102 -12.52 -4.80 -0.81
CA ASN A 102 -12.20 -5.37 -2.13
C ASN A 102 -11.39 -6.67 -2.06
N SER A 103 -10.80 -6.99 -0.90
CA SER A 103 -10.05 -8.24 -0.72
C SER A 103 -10.14 -8.81 0.69
N GLY A 104 -9.92 -10.12 0.83
CA GLY A 104 -9.90 -10.78 2.14
C GLY A 104 -8.79 -10.26 3.07
N SER A 105 -7.64 -9.84 2.52
CA SER A 105 -6.57 -9.21 3.29
C SER A 105 -7.03 -7.88 3.93
N GLU A 106 -7.78 -7.07 3.17
CA GLU A 106 -8.39 -5.84 3.69
C GLU A 106 -9.43 -6.15 4.77
N ALA A 107 -10.27 -7.18 4.56
CA ALA A 107 -11.28 -7.58 5.54
C ALA A 107 -10.64 -8.05 6.85
N MET A 108 -9.52 -8.78 6.80
CA MET A 108 -8.80 -9.21 8.00
C MET A 108 -8.13 -8.05 8.75
N GLU A 109 -7.57 -7.06 8.05
CA GLU A 109 -7.04 -5.86 8.72
C GLU A 109 -8.16 -4.98 9.31
N ALA A 110 -9.30 -4.88 8.63
CA ALA A 110 -10.49 -4.25 9.17
C ALA A 110 -10.97 -4.97 10.44
N ALA A 111 -11.06 -6.30 10.42
CA ALA A 111 -11.45 -7.10 11.59
C ALA A 111 -10.48 -6.92 12.78
N MET A 112 -9.17 -6.87 12.53
CA MET A 112 -8.15 -6.62 13.55
C MET A 112 -8.33 -5.24 14.20
N LYS A 113 -8.52 -4.20 13.39
CA LYS A 113 -8.74 -2.82 13.88
C LYS A 113 -10.08 -2.69 14.61
N LEU A 114 -11.13 -3.34 14.11
CA LEU A 114 -12.45 -3.38 14.74
C LEU A 114 -12.40 -4.04 16.11
N ALA A 115 -11.70 -5.18 16.23
CA ALA A 115 -11.50 -5.85 17.51
C ALA A 115 -10.72 -4.98 18.51
N ARG A 116 -9.69 -4.26 18.06
CA ARG A 116 -8.96 -3.31 18.91
C ARG A 116 -9.86 -2.14 19.35
N GLN A 117 -10.60 -1.55 18.42
CA GLN A 117 -11.46 -0.41 18.71
C GLN A 117 -12.62 -0.79 19.64
N PHE A 118 -13.16 -2.00 19.52
CA PHE A 118 -14.14 -2.55 20.46
C PHE A 118 -13.69 -2.42 21.91
N PHE A 119 -12.45 -2.82 22.24
CA PHE A 119 -11.95 -2.75 23.61
C PHE A 119 -11.56 -1.33 24.05
N LEU A 120 -11.19 -0.46 23.11
CA LEU A 120 -10.96 0.96 23.40
C LEU A 120 -12.26 1.69 23.75
N GLU A 121 -13.38 1.24 23.18
CA GLU A 121 -14.69 1.88 23.32
C GLU A 121 -15.68 1.10 24.17
N LYS A 122 -15.24 -0.03 24.74
CA LYS A 122 -16.06 -0.84 25.65
C LYS A 122 -16.50 0.03 26.84
N SER A 123 -17.79 0.03 27.12
CA SER A 123 -18.42 0.80 28.20
C SER A 123 -19.06 -0.12 29.24
N PRO A 124 -19.01 0.21 30.56
CA PRO A 124 -18.40 1.40 31.17
C PRO A 124 -16.88 1.31 31.37
N ASP A 125 -16.28 0.14 31.11
CA ASP A 125 -14.88 -0.16 31.41
C ASP A 125 -14.05 -0.42 30.13
N PRO A 126 -13.40 0.61 29.56
CA PRO A 126 -12.46 0.44 28.46
C PRO A 126 -11.26 -0.42 28.86
N GLU A 127 -10.77 -1.23 27.92
CA GLU A 127 -9.63 -2.14 28.11
C GLU A 127 -8.47 -1.78 27.15
N PRO A 128 -7.83 -0.61 27.32
CA PRO A 128 -6.82 -0.10 26.39
C PRO A 128 -5.54 -0.94 26.33
N ALA A 129 -5.30 -1.84 27.29
CA ALA A 129 -4.19 -2.77 27.25
C ALA A 129 -4.33 -3.88 26.18
N ARG A 130 -5.55 -4.15 25.68
CA ARG A 130 -5.80 -5.20 24.68
C ARG A 130 -5.32 -4.83 23.29
N SER A 131 -4.16 -5.33 22.90
CA SER A 131 -3.55 -5.07 21.58
C SER A 131 -3.06 -6.33 20.88
N LYS A 132 -3.03 -7.49 21.56
CA LYS A 132 -2.47 -8.74 21.04
C LYS A 132 -3.52 -9.64 20.42
N PHE A 133 -3.10 -10.58 19.58
CA PHE A 133 -3.97 -11.56 18.94
C PHE A 133 -3.36 -12.96 19.05
N ILE A 134 -4.21 -13.97 19.11
CA ILE A 134 -3.80 -15.38 19.04
C ILE A 134 -4.39 -15.97 17.76
N ALA A 135 -3.53 -16.50 16.89
CA ALA A 135 -3.91 -17.19 15.66
C ALA A 135 -3.38 -18.64 15.68
N ARG A 136 -3.38 -19.33 14.53
CA ARG A 136 -2.87 -20.71 14.44
C ARG A 136 -1.61 -20.81 13.58
N HIS A 137 -0.71 -21.73 13.90
CA HIS A 137 0.55 -21.94 13.17
C HIS A 137 0.38 -22.27 11.68
N HIS A 138 -0.62 -23.07 11.30
CA HIS A 138 -0.87 -23.42 9.89
C HIS A 138 -2.16 -22.75 9.41
N SER A 139 -2.10 -21.44 9.20
CA SER A 139 -3.23 -20.61 8.79
C SER A 139 -2.85 -19.62 7.71
N TYR A 140 -3.83 -19.15 6.93
CA TYR A 140 -3.64 -18.14 5.92
C TYR A 140 -4.75 -17.08 5.97
N HIS A 141 -4.38 -15.87 6.41
CA HIS A 141 -5.32 -14.75 6.62
C HIS A 141 -5.14 -13.60 5.62
N GLY A 142 -4.17 -13.68 4.69
CA GLY A 142 -3.92 -12.65 3.67
C GLY A 142 -2.44 -12.39 3.41
N THR A 143 -2.15 -11.34 2.63
CA THR A 143 -0.79 -10.97 2.20
C THR A 143 -0.38 -9.54 2.50
N THR A 144 -1.29 -8.69 2.98
CA THR A 144 -0.92 -7.35 3.50
C THR A 144 -0.19 -7.52 4.84
N LEU A 145 0.63 -6.57 5.28
CA LEU A 145 1.50 -6.78 6.45
C LEU A 145 0.73 -7.21 7.70
N GLY A 146 -0.43 -6.61 7.99
CA GLY A 146 -1.25 -7.01 9.14
C GLY A 146 -1.85 -8.41 8.99
N SER A 147 -2.44 -8.70 7.84
CA SER A 147 -3.05 -10.02 7.57
C SER A 147 -2.03 -11.16 7.45
N LEU A 148 -0.86 -10.89 6.86
CA LEU A 148 0.28 -11.81 6.78
C LEU A 148 0.88 -12.07 8.16
N SER A 149 0.93 -11.04 9.02
CA SER A 149 1.34 -11.19 10.42
C SER A 149 0.35 -12.09 11.18
N MET A 150 -0.97 -11.97 10.92
CA MET A 150 -1.98 -12.85 11.51
C MET A 150 -1.83 -14.30 11.05
N GLY A 151 -1.57 -14.52 9.76
CA GLY A 151 -1.36 -15.84 9.18
C GLY A 151 -0.14 -16.59 9.74
N GLY A 152 -0.17 -17.91 9.65
CA GLY A 152 0.91 -18.80 10.08
C GLY A 152 1.72 -19.43 8.93
N HIS A 153 1.35 -19.19 7.67
CA HIS A 153 1.99 -19.79 6.50
C HIS A 153 3.48 -19.42 6.37
N VAL A 154 4.36 -20.31 6.86
CA VAL A 154 5.81 -20.10 7.07
C VAL A 154 6.51 -19.56 5.81
N VAL A 155 6.41 -20.26 4.66
CA VAL A 155 7.08 -19.84 3.42
C VAL A 155 6.66 -18.45 2.94
N ARG A 156 5.38 -18.07 3.08
CA ARG A 156 4.89 -16.75 2.65
C ARG A 156 5.35 -15.64 3.58
N ARG A 157 5.58 -15.93 4.86
CA ARG A 157 6.07 -14.97 5.86
C ARG A 157 7.58 -14.79 5.83
N ALA A 158 8.34 -15.85 5.51
CA ALA A 158 9.79 -15.92 5.74
C ALA A 158 10.60 -14.71 5.25
N LYS A 159 10.27 -14.16 4.07
CA LYS A 159 10.98 -12.99 3.51
C LYS A 159 10.63 -11.66 4.18
N PHE A 160 9.54 -11.62 4.94
CA PHE A 160 8.96 -10.41 5.50
C PHE A 160 8.97 -10.38 7.03
N GLU A 161 9.46 -11.43 7.72
CA GLU A 161 9.45 -11.51 9.20
C GLU A 161 9.92 -10.21 9.90
N PRO A 162 10.99 -9.50 9.44
CA PRO A 162 11.38 -8.22 10.06
C PRO A 162 10.37 -7.06 9.92
N MET A 163 9.37 -7.20 9.06
CA MET A 163 8.30 -6.23 8.79
C MET A 163 6.96 -6.65 9.39
N LEU A 164 6.86 -7.85 9.98
CA LEU A 164 5.61 -8.36 10.55
C LEU A 164 5.40 -7.85 11.98
N LEU A 165 4.14 -7.78 12.38
CA LEU A 165 3.73 -7.35 13.71
C LEU A 165 4.16 -8.37 14.77
N ASP A 166 4.66 -7.87 15.90
CA ASP A 166 5.15 -8.66 17.04
C ASP A 166 4.06 -8.99 18.07
N ASN A 167 2.87 -8.41 17.94
CA ASN A 167 1.72 -8.57 18.84
C ASN A 167 0.84 -9.80 18.52
N ILE A 168 1.32 -10.74 17.71
CA ILE A 168 0.55 -11.91 17.27
C ILE A 168 1.25 -13.19 17.69
N SER A 169 0.59 -13.94 18.56
CA SER A 169 1.01 -15.29 18.95
C SER A 169 0.25 -16.36 18.19
N ARG A 170 0.75 -17.60 18.21
CA ARG A 170 0.16 -18.73 17.50
C ARG A 170 0.09 -19.97 18.39
N VAL A 171 -1.00 -20.72 18.22
CA VAL A 171 -1.23 -22.05 18.82
C VAL A 171 -1.39 -23.11 17.74
N SER A 172 -1.38 -24.38 18.13
CA SER A 172 -1.53 -25.50 17.20
C SER A 172 -2.88 -25.49 16.47
N PRO A 173 -2.92 -25.90 15.19
CA PRO A 173 -4.18 -26.12 14.49
C PRO A 173 -4.86 -27.41 14.97
N CYS A 174 -6.19 -27.45 14.84
CA CYS A 174 -6.95 -28.70 14.93
C CYS A 174 -6.74 -29.51 13.65
N PHE A 175 -5.69 -30.34 13.61
CA PHE A 175 -5.32 -31.17 12.47
C PHE A 175 -5.15 -32.63 12.90
N ALA A 176 -6.26 -33.31 13.13
CA ALA A 176 -6.28 -34.63 13.74
C ALA A 176 -5.44 -35.68 12.97
N TYR A 177 -5.44 -35.66 11.63
CA TYR A 177 -4.65 -36.61 10.84
C TYR A 177 -3.15 -36.60 11.19
N ARG A 178 -2.59 -35.44 11.53
CA ARG A 178 -1.17 -35.27 11.87
C ARG A 178 -0.89 -35.19 13.37
N ASN A 179 -1.76 -34.50 14.12
CA ASN A 179 -1.46 -34.07 15.48
C ASN A 179 -2.21 -34.83 16.57
N LYS A 180 -3.20 -35.66 16.22
CA LYS A 180 -3.94 -36.51 17.17
C LYS A 180 -3.24 -37.85 17.29
N ASP A 181 -2.98 -38.28 18.52
CA ASP A 181 -2.40 -39.60 18.76
C ASP A 181 -3.43 -40.69 18.38
N PRO A 182 -3.02 -41.83 17.77
CA PRO A 182 -3.95 -42.90 17.42
C PRO A 182 -4.78 -43.45 18.59
N SER A 183 -4.29 -43.32 19.83
CA SER A 183 -4.98 -43.72 21.06
C SER A 183 -5.83 -42.62 21.71
N GLU A 184 -5.71 -41.37 21.24
CA GLU A 184 -6.45 -40.21 21.76
C GLU A 184 -7.88 -40.19 21.18
N SER A 185 -8.90 -39.85 21.97
CA SER A 185 -10.25 -39.59 21.46
C SER A 185 -10.34 -38.17 20.87
N ASP A 186 -11.38 -37.84 20.10
CA ASP A 186 -11.55 -36.46 19.61
C ASP A 186 -11.73 -35.48 20.78
N GLU A 187 -12.44 -35.89 21.83
CA GLU A 187 -12.66 -35.09 23.03
C GLU A 187 -11.35 -34.82 23.78
N ALA A 188 -10.49 -35.85 23.94
CA ALA A 188 -9.18 -35.70 24.56
C ALA A 188 -8.27 -34.78 23.73
N TYR A 189 -8.31 -34.91 22.41
CA TYR A 189 -7.57 -34.04 21.50
C TYR A 189 -8.00 -32.57 21.60
N VAL A 190 -9.32 -32.32 21.61
CA VAL A 190 -9.87 -30.98 21.81
C VAL A 190 -9.46 -30.44 23.18
N ALA A 191 -9.55 -31.22 24.25
CA ALA A 191 -9.15 -30.81 25.59
C ALA A 191 -7.68 -30.36 25.65
N ARG A 192 -6.78 -31.03 24.93
CA ARG A 192 -5.38 -30.62 24.82
C ARG A 192 -5.19 -29.29 24.08
N LEU A 193 -5.93 -29.05 23.00
CA LEU A 193 -5.89 -27.77 22.28
C LEU A 193 -6.51 -26.63 23.11
N VAL A 194 -7.53 -26.93 23.93
CA VAL A 194 -8.11 -25.98 24.89
C VAL A 194 -7.07 -25.57 25.93
N ASP A 195 -6.37 -26.55 26.51
CA ASP A 195 -5.31 -26.30 27.50
C ASP A 195 -4.16 -25.48 26.90
N GLU A 196 -3.77 -25.74 25.65
CA GLU A 196 -2.78 -24.95 24.92
C GLU A 196 -3.24 -23.48 24.73
N LEU A 197 -4.48 -23.28 24.26
CA LEU A 197 -5.01 -21.92 24.08
C LEU A 197 -5.14 -21.19 25.42
N ASP A 198 -5.60 -21.86 26.47
CA ASP A 198 -5.72 -21.30 27.82
C ASP A 198 -4.36 -20.85 28.37
N LYS A 199 -3.34 -21.70 28.25
CA LYS A 199 -1.96 -21.37 28.63
C LYS A 199 -1.41 -20.19 27.83
N GLU A 200 -1.76 -20.08 26.56
CA GLU A 200 -1.30 -18.99 25.72
C GLU A 200 -1.93 -17.64 26.12
N PHE A 201 -3.22 -17.62 26.44
CA PHE A 201 -3.86 -16.45 27.05
C PHE A 201 -3.16 -16.05 28.36
N GLN A 202 -2.89 -17.01 29.25
CA GLN A 202 -2.20 -16.76 30.51
C GLN A 202 -0.78 -16.22 30.29
N ARG A 203 -0.02 -16.79 29.34
CA ARG A 203 1.36 -16.39 29.02
C ARG A 203 1.43 -14.95 28.50
N LEU A 204 0.47 -14.55 27.67
CA LEU A 204 0.43 -13.20 27.10
C LEU A 204 -0.09 -12.14 28.08
N GLY A 205 -0.81 -12.54 29.12
CA GLY A 205 -1.68 -11.68 29.92
C GLY A 205 -3.06 -11.60 29.26
N PRO A 206 -4.11 -12.26 29.80
CA PRO A 206 -5.42 -12.32 29.17
C PRO A 206 -6.04 -10.95 28.88
N GLU A 207 -5.77 -9.98 29.74
CA GLU A 207 -6.16 -8.57 29.62
C GLU A 207 -5.45 -7.81 28.48
N THR A 208 -4.51 -8.45 27.78
CA THR A 208 -3.80 -7.87 26.64
C THR A 208 -4.25 -8.43 25.29
N VAL A 209 -5.08 -9.48 25.27
CA VAL A 209 -5.48 -10.18 24.03
C VAL A 209 -6.83 -9.68 23.53
N CYS A 210 -6.91 -9.16 22.31
CA CYS A 210 -8.15 -8.78 21.66
C CYS A 210 -8.98 -9.99 21.25
N ALA A 211 -8.37 -10.94 20.52
CA ALA A 211 -9.13 -11.99 19.88
C ALA A 211 -8.32 -13.27 19.62
N PHE A 212 -9.06 -14.38 19.55
CA PHE A 212 -8.62 -15.61 18.89
C PHE A 212 -9.14 -15.62 17.45
N VAL A 213 -8.24 -15.92 16.50
CA VAL A 213 -8.52 -15.85 15.05
C VAL A 213 -8.30 -17.21 14.41
N ALA A 214 -9.30 -17.72 13.68
CA ALA A 214 -9.22 -19.02 13.02
C ALA A 214 -10.07 -19.11 11.75
N GLU A 215 -9.60 -19.90 10.78
CA GLU A 215 -10.42 -20.38 9.66
C GLU A 215 -11.23 -21.62 10.12
N PRO A 216 -12.56 -21.70 9.89
CA PRO A 216 -13.36 -22.90 10.22
C PRO A 216 -12.90 -24.16 9.49
N VAL A 217 -12.61 -24.02 8.19
CA VAL A 217 -11.96 -25.04 7.36
C VAL A 217 -10.75 -24.39 6.71
N VAL A 218 -9.55 -24.89 7.03
CA VAL A 218 -8.30 -24.27 6.59
C VAL A 218 -8.04 -24.59 5.13
N GLY A 219 -8.02 -23.56 4.29
CA GLY A 219 -7.85 -23.71 2.84
C GLY A 219 -6.39 -23.89 2.43
N ALA A 220 -5.80 -22.84 1.87
CA ALA A 220 -4.49 -22.89 1.21
C ALA A 220 -3.33 -23.39 2.10
N ALA A 221 -3.38 -23.21 3.42
CA ALA A 221 -2.28 -23.60 4.31
C ALA A 221 -2.28 -25.09 4.67
N LEU A 222 -3.45 -25.74 4.71
CA LEU A 222 -3.59 -27.12 5.15
C LEU A 222 -4.41 -28.00 4.21
N GLY A 223 -4.86 -27.53 3.06
CA GLY A 223 -5.62 -28.37 2.12
C GLY A 223 -6.97 -28.82 2.69
N CYS A 224 -7.87 -27.86 2.93
CA CYS A 224 -9.26 -28.08 3.36
C CYS A 224 -9.41 -28.88 4.67
N VAL A 225 -8.59 -28.62 5.69
CA VAL A 225 -8.73 -29.29 7.01
C VAL A 225 -9.95 -28.76 7.77
N PRO A 226 -10.98 -29.58 8.03
CA PRO A 226 -12.03 -29.22 8.98
C PRO A 226 -11.57 -29.48 10.42
N SER A 227 -12.23 -28.81 11.37
CA SER A 227 -12.05 -29.13 12.78
C SER A 227 -12.80 -30.42 13.17
N VAL A 228 -12.32 -31.11 14.23
CA VAL A 228 -13.05 -32.23 14.82
C VAL A 228 -14.27 -31.72 15.61
N PRO A 229 -15.34 -32.53 15.76
CA PRO A 229 -16.54 -32.10 16.46
C PRO A 229 -16.26 -31.49 17.84
N GLY A 230 -16.91 -30.37 18.16
CA GLY A 230 -16.80 -29.69 19.45
C GLY A 230 -15.59 -28.74 19.60
N TYR A 231 -14.63 -28.74 18.67
CA TYR A 231 -13.45 -27.87 18.75
C TYR A 231 -13.81 -26.38 18.88
N PHE A 232 -14.62 -25.83 17.96
CA PHE A 232 -14.94 -24.41 17.98
C PHE A 232 -15.80 -24.00 19.17
N LYS A 233 -16.71 -24.87 19.64
CA LYS A 233 -17.46 -24.65 20.89
C LYS A 233 -16.51 -24.51 22.07
N ALA A 234 -15.48 -25.35 22.13
CA ALA A 234 -14.47 -25.29 23.18
C ALA A 234 -13.57 -24.04 23.07
N MET A 235 -13.13 -23.67 21.86
CA MET A 235 -12.33 -22.44 21.67
C MET A 235 -13.13 -21.17 22.03
N ARG A 236 -14.43 -21.15 21.67
CA ARG A 236 -15.35 -20.06 22.06
C ARG A 236 -15.45 -19.93 23.58
N ALA A 237 -15.58 -21.04 24.29
CA ALA A 237 -15.62 -21.03 25.75
C ALA A 237 -14.35 -20.44 26.38
N VAL A 238 -13.17 -20.67 25.78
CA VAL A 238 -11.91 -20.02 26.23
C VAL A 238 -11.93 -18.52 25.96
N CYS A 239 -12.41 -18.08 24.79
CA CYS A 239 -12.55 -16.65 24.48
C CYS A 239 -13.50 -15.96 25.48
N ASP A 240 -14.64 -16.58 25.76
CA ASP A 240 -15.63 -16.09 26.73
C ASP A 240 -15.06 -15.98 28.14
N LYS A 241 -14.30 -17.00 28.58
CA LYS A 241 -13.62 -17.02 29.88
C LYS A 241 -12.76 -15.78 30.11
N TYR A 242 -12.08 -15.28 29.07
CA TYR A 242 -11.17 -14.13 29.15
C TYR A 242 -11.76 -12.83 28.60
N GLY A 243 -13.01 -12.85 28.14
CA GLY A 243 -13.67 -11.71 27.50
C GLY A 243 -13.09 -11.29 26.15
N ALA A 244 -12.27 -12.13 25.52
CA ALA A 244 -11.71 -11.91 24.18
C ALA A 244 -12.77 -12.18 23.10
N LEU A 245 -12.58 -11.61 21.91
CA LEU A 245 -13.45 -11.83 20.76
C LEU A 245 -13.06 -13.10 19.99
N LEU A 246 -14.04 -13.76 19.38
CA LEU A 246 -13.82 -14.82 18.39
C LEU A 246 -13.96 -14.23 16.98
N ILE A 247 -12.87 -14.29 16.20
CA ILE A 247 -12.87 -13.91 14.78
C ILE A 247 -12.76 -15.17 13.93
N LEU A 248 -13.77 -15.41 13.08
CA LEU A 248 -13.72 -16.52 12.12
C LEU A 248 -13.45 -15.99 10.70
N ASP A 249 -12.33 -16.43 10.14
CA ASP A 249 -11.97 -16.16 8.75
C ASP A 249 -12.63 -17.16 7.82
N GLU A 250 -13.71 -16.71 7.20
CA GLU A 250 -14.49 -17.48 6.24
C GLU A 250 -14.30 -16.98 4.81
N VAL A 251 -13.22 -16.22 4.54
CA VAL A 251 -12.94 -15.70 3.20
C VAL A 251 -12.94 -16.82 2.16
N MET A 252 -12.36 -17.99 2.46
CA MET A 252 -12.30 -19.13 1.53
C MET A 252 -13.33 -20.22 1.81
N SER A 253 -13.69 -20.45 3.08
CA SER A 253 -14.52 -21.59 3.52
C SER A 253 -16.02 -21.27 3.68
N GLY A 254 -16.39 -19.99 3.76
CA GLY A 254 -17.78 -19.56 3.90
C GLY A 254 -18.47 -19.29 2.57
N MET A 255 -19.53 -18.49 2.64
CA MET A 255 -20.36 -18.08 1.51
C MET A 255 -20.87 -19.26 0.68
N GLY A 256 -21.30 -20.33 1.36
CA GLY A 256 -21.86 -21.53 0.72
C GLY A 256 -20.88 -22.67 0.46
N ARG A 257 -19.57 -22.42 0.48
CA ARG A 257 -18.54 -23.35 -0.04
C ARG A 257 -18.54 -24.71 0.66
N THR A 258 -18.80 -24.71 1.96
CA THR A 258 -18.82 -25.90 2.82
C THR A 258 -20.19 -26.55 2.94
N GLY A 259 -21.20 -26.07 2.21
CA GLY A 259 -22.57 -26.62 2.19
C GLY A 259 -23.59 -25.88 3.05
N THR A 260 -23.17 -24.93 3.87
CA THR A 260 -24.01 -23.95 4.57
C THR A 260 -23.58 -22.54 4.18
N MET A 261 -24.42 -21.52 4.37
CA MET A 261 -24.09 -20.16 3.94
C MET A 261 -22.87 -19.66 4.71
N HIS A 262 -22.87 -19.86 6.03
CA HIS A 262 -21.73 -19.60 6.88
C HIS A 262 -21.20 -20.93 7.44
N ALA A 263 -19.89 -21.15 7.39
CA ALA A 263 -19.28 -22.41 7.83
C ALA A 263 -19.48 -22.65 9.32
N TRP A 264 -19.52 -21.58 10.11
CA TRP A 264 -19.78 -21.61 11.55
C TRP A 264 -21.17 -22.17 11.94
N GLU A 265 -22.14 -22.20 11.01
CA GLU A 265 -23.46 -22.81 11.24
C GLU A 265 -23.35 -24.31 11.51
N GLN A 266 -22.39 -24.99 10.87
CA GLN A 266 -22.14 -26.43 11.09
C GLN A 266 -21.44 -26.70 12.41
N GLU A 267 -20.78 -25.68 12.98
CA GLU A 267 -20.13 -25.75 14.28
C GLU A 267 -21.08 -25.35 15.42
N ASP A 268 -22.22 -24.73 15.09
CA ASP A 268 -23.16 -24.14 16.04
C ASP A 268 -22.45 -23.17 16.99
N VAL A 269 -21.64 -22.28 16.39
CA VAL A 269 -20.86 -21.24 17.09
C VAL A 269 -20.95 -19.94 16.32
N VAL A 270 -21.58 -18.91 16.92
CA VAL A 270 -21.61 -17.58 16.31
C VAL A 270 -20.33 -16.80 16.68
N PRO A 271 -19.54 -16.32 15.72
CA PRO A 271 -18.39 -15.46 16.00
C PRO A 271 -18.81 -14.02 16.35
N ASP A 272 -17.92 -13.27 17.00
CA ASP A 272 -18.15 -11.84 17.22
C ASP A 272 -17.92 -11.04 15.92
N ILE A 273 -16.95 -11.48 15.11
CA ILE A 273 -16.59 -10.90 13.81
C ILE A 273 -16.35 -12.05 12.82
N GLN A 274 -16.98 -11.97 11.64
CA GLN A 274 -16.74 -12.91 10.54
C GLN A 274 -16.19 -12.15 9.33
N THR A 275 -15.14 -12.67 8.71
CA THR A 275 -14.69 -12.15 7.40
C THR A 275 -15.17 -13.05 6.28
N ILE A 276 -15.56 -12.45 5.15
CA ILE A 276 -16.10 -13.11 3.97
C ILE A 276 -15.44 -12.57 2.70
N GLY A 277 -15.45 -13.34 1.62
CA GLY A 277 -14.86 -12.95 0.32
C GLY A 277 -15.08 -14.05 -0.71
N LYS A 278 -14.16 -14.19 -1.67
CA LYS A 278 -14.12 -15.29 -2.67
C LYS A 278 -15.50 -15.56 -3.30
N CYS A 279 -16.23 -16.56 -2.81
CA CYS A 279 -17.54 -16.97 -3.29
C CYS A 279 -18.60 -15.86 -3.12
N LEU A 280 -18.36 -14.85 -2.28
CA LEU A 280 -19.19 -13.64 -2.18
C LEU A 280 -19.44 -13.00 -3.55
N GLY A 281 -18.38 -12.79 -4.35
CA GLY A 281 -18.47 -12.14 -5.66
C GLY A 281 -18.33 -13.07 -6.85
N GLY A 282 -18.10 -14.37 -6.61
CA GLY A 282 -18.01 -15.39 -7.67
C GLY A 282 -16.90 -15.17 -8.71
N GLY A 283 -15.96 -14.24 -8.49
CA GLY A 283 -14.91 -13.89 -9.45
C GLY A 283 -15.29 -12.84 -10.50
N TYR A 284 -16.52 -12.31 -10.44
CA TYR A 284 -16.99 -11.28 -11.40
C TYR A 284 -16.46 -9.87 -11.08
N GLN A 285 -16.28 -9.56 -9.79
CA GLN A 285 -15.61 -8.37 -9.27
C GLN A 285 -14.85 -8.69 -7.97
N PRO A 286 -13.74 -8.00 -7.66
CA PRO A 286 -13.05 -8.15 -6.38
C PRO A 286 -13.91 -7.63 -5.22
N ILE A 287 -14.30 -8.51 -4.30
CA ILE A 287 -15.10 -8.14 -3.13
C ILE A 287 -14.78 -9.02 -1.92
N ALA A 288 -14.85 -8.42 -0.74
CA ALA A 288 -14.83 -9.06 0.56
C ALA A 288 -15.63 -8.23 1.56
N GLY A 289 -15.81 -8.73 2.78
CA GLY A 289 -16.48 -7.97 3.82
C GLY A 289 -16.25 -8.51 5.21
N VAL A 290 -16.72 -7.73 6.19
CA VAL A 290 -16.73 -8.07 7.61
C VAL A 290 -18.17 -8.03 8.10
N LEU A 291 -18.68 -9.13 8.61
CA LEU A 291 -19.96 -9.20 9.32
C LEU A 291 -19.72 -9.07 10.81
N VAL A 292 -20.51 -8.23 11.47
CA VAL A 292 -20.25 -7.77 12.83
C VAL A 292 -21.44 -8.08 13.73
N ASN A 293 -21.18 -8.78 14.83
CA ASN A 293 -22.17 -9.11 15.84
C ASN A 293 -22.65 -7.83 16.55
N ARG A 294 -23.91 -7.84 17.02
CA ARG A 294 -24.53 -6.73 17.74
C ARG A 294 -23.66 -6.22 18.90
N ARG A 295 -23.02 -7.12 19.66
CA ARG A 295 -22.15 -6.77 20.78
C ARG A 295 -21.04 -5.78 20.40
N VAL A 296 -20.41 -5.98 19.25
CA VAL A 296 -19.31 -5.11 18.78
C VAL A 296 -19.85 -3.79 18.27
N VAL A 297 -20.97 -3.82 17.55
CA VAL A 297 -21.67 -2.62 17.05
C VAL A 297 -22.15 -1.73 18.19
N ASP A 298 -22.68 -2.34 19.27
CA ASP A 298 -23.15 -1.62 20.45
C ASP A 298 -22.02 -0.89 21.16
N ALA A 299 -20.86 -1.52 21.33
CA ALA A 299 -19.71 -0.86 21.95
C ALA A 299 -19.27 0.37 21.15
N LEU A 300 -19.16 0.26 19.82
CA LEU A 300 -18.86 1.43 18.98
C LEU A 300 -19.95 2.50 19.07
N SER A 301 -21.22 2.10 19.03
CA SER A 301 -22.35 3.03 19.08
C SER A 301 -22.41 3.80 20.40
N GLN A 302 -21.99 3.19 21.51
CA GLN A 302 -21.91 3.82 22.83
C GLN A 302 -20.62 4.62 23.03
N GLY A 303 -19.58 4.34 22.25
CA GLY A 303 -18.31 5.06 22.21
C GLY A 303 -18.33 6.24 21.23
N THR A 304 -17.55 6.13 20.16
CA THR A 304 -17.38 7.22 19.17
C THR A 304 -18.47 7.23 18.09
N ALA A 305 -19.28 6.18 18.02
CA ALA A 305 -20.26 5.92 16.96
C ALA A 305 -19.66 5.90 15.54
N ALA A 306 -18.35 5.65 15.42
CA ALA A 306 -17.63 5.59 14.16
C ALA A 306 -16.66 4.40 14.16
N PHE A 307 -16.43 3.80 12.99
CA PHE A 307 -15.35 2.84 12.81
C PHE A 307 -14.17 3.54 12.13
N VAL A 308 -12.99 3.57 12.77
CA VAL A 308 -11.80 4.27 12.26
C VAL A 308 -11.06 3.39 11.25
N HIS A 309 -11.73 3.15 10.13
CA HIS A 309 -11.19 2.41 8.99
C HIS A 309 -11.96 2.80 7.72
N GLY A 310 -11.31 3.50 6.81
CA GLY A 310 -11.90 3.92 5.54
C GLY A 310 -11.00 3.57 4.37
N HIS A 311 -11.59 3.10 3.27
CA HIS A 311 -10.89 2.84 2.00
C HIS A 311 -11.56 3.60 0.87
N THR A 312 -10.75 4.05 -0.11
CA THR A 312 -11.25 4.81 -1.27
C THR A 312 -12.34 4.05 -2.02
N TYR A 313 -12.16 2.75 -2.25
CA TYR A 313 -13.12 1.90 -2.99
C TYR A 313 -14.02 1.07 -2.06
N GLN A 314 -14.18 1.47 -0.79
CA GLN A 314 -15.09 0.79 0.15
C GLN A 314 -16.53 0.85 -0.37
N GLY A 315 -17.25 -0.28 -0.32
CA GLY A 315 -18.64 -0.34 -0.77
C GLY A 315 -18.85 0.03 -2.23
N HIS A 316 -17.88 -0.25 -3.12
CA HIS A 316 -17.94 0.13 -4.52
C HIS A 316 -19.23 -0.40 -5.21
N PRO A 317 -20.07 0.45 -5.81
CA PRO A 317 -21.42 0.06 -6.24
C PRO A 317 -21.44 -1.09 -7.27
N ILE A 318 -20.53 -1.07 -8.24
CA ILE A 318 -20.45 -2.13 -9.28
C ILE A 318 -20.08 -3.47 -8.66
N THR A 319 -19.17 -3.45 -7.68
CA THR A 319 -18.72 -4.61 -6.95
C THR A 319 -19.86 -5.20 -6.11
N CYS A 320 -20.63 -4.33 -5.45
CA CYS A 320 -21.80 -4.72 -4.68
C CYS A 320 -22.90 -5.33 -5.58
N ALA A 321 -23.14 -4.76 -6.76
CA ALA A 321 -24.11 -5.29 -7.72
C ALA A 321 -23.76 -6.71 -8.19
N ALA A 322 -22.49 -6.94 -8.51
CA ALA A 322 -22.01 -8.26 -8.90
C ALA A 322 -22.23 -9.29 -7.77
N ALA A 323 -21.81 -8.94 -6.55
CA ALA A 323 -21.93 -9.83 -5.40
C ALA A 323 -23.38 -10.11 -5.01
N LEU A 324 -24.23 -9.08 -5.00
CA LEU A 324 -25.65 -9.23 -4.71
C LEU A 324 -26.32 -10.19 -5.70
N GLU A 325 -26.03 -10.06 -6.99
CA GLU A 325 -26.60 -10.96 -8.00
C GLU A 325 -26.06 -12.40 -7.85
N VAL A 326 -24.78 -12.58 -7.54
CA VAL A 326 -24.22 -13.90 -7.22
C VAL A 326 -24.96 -14.54 -6.04
N GLN A 327 -25.18 -13.81 -4.94
CA GLN A 327 -25.89 -14.34 -3.78
C GLN A 327 -27.37 -14.62 -4.08
N LYS A 328 -28.02 -13.80 -4.91
CA LYS A 328 -29.38 -14.07 -5.42
C LYS A 328 -29.44 -15.37 -6.20
N ILE A 329 -28.52 -15.60 -7.14
CA ILE A 329 -28.40 -16.86 -7.90
C ILE A 329 -28.26 -18.05 -6.95
N VAL A 330 -27.32 -17.98 -6.00
CA VAL A 330 -27.08 -19.07 -5.03
C VAL A 330 -28.35 -19.44 -4.27
N ARG A 331 -29.14 -18.44 -3.85
CA ARG A 331 -30.39 -18.65 -3.11
C ARG A 331 -31.53 -19.13 -4.01
N GLU A 332 -31.78 -18.45 -5.13
CA GLU A 332 -32.93 -18.70 -6.01
C GLU A 332 -32.84 -20.04 -6.73
N GLU A 333 -31.63 -20.48 -7.08
CA GLU A 333 -31.39 -21.77 -7.72
C GLU A 333 -31.15 -22.89 -6.70
N GLY A 334 -31.21 -22.59 -5.39
CA GLY A 334 -31.03 -23.59 -4.34
C GLY A 334 -29.65 -24.24 -4.33
N LEU A 335 -28.60 -23.52 -4.77
CA LEU A 335 -27.28 -24.10 -5.05
C LEU A 335 -26.61 -24.72 -3.81
N LEU A 336 -26.91 -24.23 -2.60
CA LEU A 336 -26.35 -24.82 -1.37
C LEU A 336 -26.80 -26.27 -1.15
N GLN A 337 -28.00 -26.65 -1.60
CA GLN A 337 -28.42 -28.05 -1.58
C GLN A 337 -27.55 -28.87 -2.52
N ASN A 338 -27.29 -28.36 -3.72
CA ASN A 338 -26.40 -29.03 -4.68
C ASN A 338 -24.96 -29.14 -4.15
N VAL A 339 -24.45 -28.13 -3.42
CA VAL A 339 -23.13 -28.21 -2.75
C VAL A 339 -23.07 -29.39 -1.77
N ARG A 340 -24.14 -29.66 -1.01
CA ARG A 340 -24.20 -30.80 -0.08
C ARG A 340 -24.27 -32.13 -0.82
N ASP A 341 -25.12 -32.22 -1.83
CA ASP A 341 -25.36 -33.46 -2.57
C ASP A 341 -24.12 -33.85 -3.41
N MET A 342 -23.62 -32.92 -4.23
CA MET A 342 -22.43 -33.13 -5.04
C MET A 342 -21.15 -33.21 -4.20
N GLY A 343 -21.10 -32.51 -3.06
CA GLY A 343 -20.01 -32.64 -2.10
C GLY A 343 -19.92 -34.05 -1.51
N SER A 344 -21.06 -34.63 -1.16
CA SER A 344 -21.14 -36.02 -0.67
C SER A 344 -20.71 -37.01 -1.75
N LEU A 345 -21.17 -36.82 -3.00
CA LEU A 345 -20.75 -37.63 -4.14
C LEU A 345 -19.24 -37.50 -4.40
N LEU A 346 -18.72 -36.28 -4.47
CA LEU A 346 -17.31 -36.01 -4.73
C LEU A 346 -16.42 -36.67 -3.66
N SER A 347 -16.79 -36.54 -2.38
CA SER A 347 -16.11 -37.23 -1.29
C SER A 347 -16.04 -38.74 -1.50
N ALA A 348 -17.19 -39.37 -1.79
CA ALA A 348 -17.29 -40.80 -2.01
C ALA A 348 -16.41 -41.26 -3.18
N ARG A 349 -16.44 -40.54 -4.30
CA ARG A 349 -15.64 -40.87 -5.50
C ARG A 349 -14.15 -40.66 -5.27
N LEU A 350 -13.73 -39.58 -4.61
CA LEU A 350 -12.32 -39.40 -4.25
C LEU A 350 -11.83 -40.53 -3.33
N GLN A 351 -12.63 -40.91 -2.34
CA GLN A 351 -12.29 -42.00 -1.42
C GLN A 351 -12.22 -43.36 -2.13
N GLU A 352 -13.17 -43.67 -3.01
CA GLU A 352 -13.19 -44.90 -3.79
C GLU A 352 -11.99 -45.02 -4.72
N LEU A 353 -11.67 -43.94 -5.44
CA LEU A 353 -10.68 -43.94 -6.51
C LEU A 353 -9.24 -43.76 -6.01
N LEU A 354 -9.05 -42.96 -4.96
CA LEU A 354 -7.72 -42.57 -4.47
C LEU A 354 -7.43 -43.04 -3.05
N GLY A 355 -8.46 -43.42 -2.28
CA GLY A 355 -8.33 -43.72 -0.86
C GLY A 355 -7.46 -44.94 -0.53
N SER A 356 -7.25 -45.86 -1.46
CA SER A 356 -6.33 -47.01 -1.32
C SER A 356 -4.93 -46.73 -1.89
N HIS A 357 -4.72 -45.62 -2.60
CA HIS A 357 -3.44 -45.32 -3.24
C HIS A 357 -2.32 -45.16 -2.18
N PRO A 358 -1.14 -45.78 -2.38
CA PRO A 358 -0.06 -45.78 -1.39
C PRO A 358 0.53 -44.39 -1.14
N ASN A 359 0.38 -43.47 -2.10
CA ASN A 359 0.87 -42.09 -1.99
C ASN A 359 -0.20 -41.05 -1.62
N VAL A 360 -1.43 -41.47 -1.33
CA VAL A 360 -2.49 -40.58 -0.85
C VAL A 360 -2.68 -40.80 0.65
N GLY A 361 -2.27 -39.82 1.44
CA GLY A 361 -2.28 -39.90 2.90
C GLY A 361 -3.64 -39.58 3.50
N ASN A 362 -4.26 -38.48 3.07
CA ASN A 362 -5.54 -38.06 3.62
C ASN A 362 -6.38 -37.29 2.59
N ILE A 363 -7.64 -37.67 2.45
CA ILE A 363 -8.69 -36.98 1.69
C ILE A 363 -9.65 -36.40 2.72
N ARG A 364 -9.90 -35.09 2.65
CA ARG A 364 -10.65 -34.36 3.69
C ARG A 364 -11.32 -33.11 3.14
N GLY A 365 -12.40 -32.68 3.76
CA GLY A 365 -13.14 -31.51 3.31
C GLY A 365 -14.58 -31.48 3.80
N ARG A 366 -15.33 -30.47 3.35
CA ARG A 366 -16.78 -30.32 3.54
C ARG A 366 -17.39 -29.67 2.30
N GLY A 367 -18.64 -30.01 1.97
CA GLY A 367 -19.33 -29.46 0.78
C GLY A 367 -18.52 -29.70 -0.49
N LEU A 368 -18.28 -28.65 -1.29
CA LEU A 368 -17.43 -28.69 -2.48
C LEU A 368 -16.06 -28.06 -2.20
N PHE A 369 -15.43 -28.44 -1.09
CA PHE A 369 -14.10 -27.95 -0.69
C PHE A 369 -13.26 -29.10 -0.12
N TRP A 370 -12.54 -29.79 -1.01
CA TRP A 370 -11.83 -31.03 -0.70
C TRP A 370 -10.34 -30.90 -0.97
N GLY A 371 -9.54 -31.36 0.00
CA GLY A 371 -8.09 -31.48 -0.10
C GLY A 371 -7.66 -32.93 -0.19
N ILE A 372 -6.61 -33.17 -0.98
CA ILE A 372 -5.94 -34.47 -1.13
C ILE A 372 -4.48 -34.27 -0.78
N GLU A 373 -4.05 -34.86 0.32
CA GLU A 373 -2.67 -34.77 0.80
C GLU A 373 -1.84 -35.98 0.35
N PHE A 374 -0.65 -35.70 -0.17
CA PHE A 374 0.25 -36.72 -0.71
C PHE A 374 1.37 -37.07 0.27
N VAL A 375 1.70 -38.35 0.32
CA VAL A 375 2.74 -38.91 1.22
C VAL A 375 3.60 -39.92 0.46
N LYS A 376 4.86 -40.00 0.83
CA LYS A 376 5.77 -41.02 0.27
C LYS A 376 5.42 -42.41 0.79
N ASP A 377 5.06 -42.49 2.07
CA ASP A 377 4.58 -43.72 2.71
C ASP A 377 3.36 -43.45 3.59
N LYS A 378 2.28 -44.19 3.34
CA LYS A 378 0.97 -43.99 3.97
C LYS A 378 0.93 -44.41 5.44
N SER A 379 1.67 -45.45 5.81
CA SER A 379 1.68 -46.00 7.17
C SER A 379 2.37 -45.05 8.15
N SER A 380 3.59 -44.63 7.82
CA SER A 380 4.37 -43.64 8.57
C SER A 380 3.88 -42.20 8.37
N LYS A 381 3.04 -41.96 7.36
CA LYS A 381 2.61 -40.64 6.89
C LYS A 381 3.78 -39.75 6.43
N SER A 382 4.95 -40.31 6.14
CA SER A 382 6.13 -39.52 5.75
C SER A 382 5.89 -38.74 4.44
N PRO A 383 6.22 -37.44 4.38
CA PRO A 383 6.01 -36.64 3.18
C PRO A 383 6.99 -37.01 2.05
N PHE A 384 6.66 -36.60 0.84
CA PHE A 384 7.68 -36.46 -0.21
C PHE A 384 8.67 -35.35 0.16
N PRO A 385 9.94 -35.45 -0.29
CA PRO A 385 10.86 -34.31 -0.26
C PRO A 385 10.24 -33.06 -0.90
N ALA A 386 10.35 -31.91 -0.24
CA ALA A 386 9.80 -30.65 -0.76
C ALA A 386 10.36 -30.24 -2.14
N THR A 387 11.55 -30.74 -2.50
CA THR A 387 12.17 -30.55 -3.82
C THR A 387 11.43 -31.25 -4.96
N ASP A 388 10.64 -32.28 -4.65
CA ASP A 388 9.90 -33.05 -5.65
C ASP A 388 8.65 -32.29 -6.12
N ASN A 389 8.20 -31.28 -5.36
CA ASN A 389 7.16 -30.32 -5.73
C ASN A 389 5.86 -30.98 -6.24
N VAL A 390 5.47 -32.09 -5.62
CA VAL A 390 4.46 -33.03 -6.11
C VAL A 390 3.12 -32.34 -6.41
N ALA A 391 2.67 -31.41 -5.56
CA ALA A 391 1.41 -30.71 -5.80
C ALA A 391 1.44 -29.87 -7.09
N MET A 392 2.55 -29.16 -7.34
CA MET A 392 2.72 -28.36 -8.55
C MET A 392 2.85 -29.22 -9.81
N GLU A 393 3.60 -30.32 -9.74
CA GLU A 393 3.73 -31.28 -10.85
C GLU A 393 2.36 -31.86 -11.24
N ILE A 394 1.53 -32.23 -10.26
CA ILE A 394 0.15 -32.68 -10.52
C ILE A 394 -0.68 -31.57 -11.17
N ALA A 395 -0.56 -30.33 -10.69
CA ALA A 395 -1.31 -29.21 -11.26
C ALA A 395 -0.87 -28.91 -12.70
N GLU A 396 0.43 -28.94 -13.00
CA GLU A 396 0.96 -28.70 -14.34
C GLU A 396 0.60 -29.83 -15.31
N LEU A 397 0.71 -31.09 -14.87
CA LEU A 397 0.28 -32.26 -15.63
C LEU A 397 -1.23 -32.25 -15.90
N GLY A 398 -2.03 -31.84 -14.91
CA GLY A 398 -3.49 -31.71 -15.08
C GLY A 398 -3.87 -30.77 -16.23
N LEU A 399 -3.07 -29.73 -16.51
CA LEU A 399 -3.33 -28.78 -17.59
C LEU A 399 -2.97 -29.32 -18.99
N THR A 400 -2.32 -30.49 -19.11
CA THR A 400 -1.96 -31.09 -20.40
C THR A 400 -3.04 -32.05 -20.90
N GLU A 401 -3.00 -32.38 -22.19
CA GLU A 401 -3.76 -33.53 -22.70
C GLU A 401 -3.08 -34.84 -22.22
N PRO A 402 -3.84 -35.91 -21.96
CA PRO A 402 -5.30 -36.04 -22.09
C PRO A 402 -6.10 -35.58 -20.85
N TYR A 403 -5.48 -34.98 -19.83
CA TYR A 403 -6.12 -34.67 -18.55
C TYR A 403 -7.06 -33.46 -18.63
N GLY A 404 -6.57 -32.29 -19.02
CA GLY A 404 -7.40 -31.08 -19.17
C GLY A 404 -8.20 -30.68 -17.92
N ILE A 405 -7.60 -30.71 -16.73
CA ILE A 405 -8.19 -30.35 -15.44
C ILE A 405 -7.31 -29.35 -14.67
N ALA A 406 -7.91 -28.32 -14.10
CA ALA A 406 -7.24 -27.38 -13.20
C ALA A 406 -7.56 -27.69 -11.74
N VAL A 407 -6.52 -27.94 -10.94
CA VAL A 407 -6.59 -28.11 -9.48
C VAL A 407 -5.75 -27.02 -8.80
N TYR A 408 -6.01 -26.75 -7.52
CA TYR A 408 -5.24 -25.76 -6.77
C TYR A 408 -4.12 -26.44 -5.97
N PRO A 409 -2.83 -26.22 -6.31
CA PRO A 409 -1.72 -26.81 -5.59
C PRO A 409 -1.38 -26.05 -4.30
N GLY A 410 -0.99 -26.77 -3.25
CA GLY A 410 -0.50 -26.24 -1.99
C GLY A 410 0.65 -27.08 -1.40
N SER A 411 1.51 -26.43 -0.63
CA SER A 411 2.70 -27.04 -0.01
C SER A 411 2.89 -26.54 1.42
N GLY A 412 3.72 -27.24 2.19
CA GLY A 412 3.98 -26.93 3.60
C GLY A 412 2.88 -27.39 4.56
N THR A 413 2.10 -28.39 4.17
CA THR A 413 0.94 -28.91 4.93
C THR A 413 1.29 -29.39 6.35
N ILE A 414 2.54 -29.84 6.57
CA ILE A 414 2.94 -30.50 7.82
C ILE A 414 3.57 -29.53 8.81
N ASP A 415 4.56 -28.77 8.36
CA ASP A 415 5.40 -27.89 9.20
C ASP A 415 5.62 -26.50 8.56
N GLY A 416 4.84 -26.17 7.53
CA GLY A 416 4.99 -24.95 6.75
C GLY A 416 6.05 -25.00 5.64
N ILE A 417 6.81 -26.09 5.51
CA ILE A 417 7.83 -26.33 4.47
C ILE A 417 7.55 -27.63 3.71
N ASN A 418 7.34 -28.73 4.44
CA ASN A 418 7.14 -30.07 3.91
C ASN A 418 5.65 -30.44 3.79
N GLY A 419 5.35 -31.32 2.84
CA GLY A 419 4.03 -31.91 2.63
C GLY A 419 3.21 -31.20 1.56
N ASP A 420 2.76 -31.97 0.58
CA ASP A 420 2.05 -31.51 -0.61
C ASP A 420 0.57 -31.85 -0.54
N HIS A 421 -0.28 -30.94 -1.02
CA HIS A 421 -1.70 -31.20 -1.22
C HIS A 421 -2.24 -30.51 -2.47
N ILE A 422 -3.32 -31.03 -3.02
CA ILE A 422 -4.16 -30.32 -3.99
C ILE A 422 -5.54 -30.06 -3.41
N ILE A 423 -6.20 -29.01 -3.89
CA ILE A 423 -7.58 -28.67 -3.55
C ILE A 423 -8.44 -28.81 -4.81
N VAL A 424 -9.58 -29.47 -4.62
CA VAL A 424 -10.68 -29.62 -5.57
C VAL A 424 -11.89 -28.89 -4.98
N SER A 425 -12.35 -27.87 -5.71
CA SER A 425 -13.44 -26.99 -5.31
C SER A 425 -14.25 -26.50 -6.51
N PRO A 426 -14.98 -27.39 -7.20
CA PRO A 426 -15.74 -27.04 -8.39
C PRO A 426 -16.88 -26.04 -8.07
N PRO A 427 -17.50 -25.43 -9.09
CA PRO A 427 -18.66 -24.57 -8.92
C PRO A 427 -19.85 -25.24 -8.22
N TYR A 428 -20.72 -24.47 -7.59
CA TYR A 428 -21.91 -24.93 -6.86
C TYR A 428 -22.99 -25.50 -7.76
N ASN A 429 -22.99 -25.13 -9.04
CA ASN A 429 -23.85 -25.69 -10.08
C ASN A 429 -23.22 -26.91 -10.78
N THR A 430 -22.17 -27.52 -10.19
CA THR A 430 -21.58 -28.74 -10.74
C THR A 430 -22.57 -29.90 -10.78
N THR A 431 -22.43 -30.72 -11.81
CA THR A 431 -23.31 -31.86 -12.09
C THR A 431 -22.69 -33.19 -11.65
N VAL A 432 -23.50 -34.24 -11.59
CA VAL A 432 -23.04 -35.61 -11.33
C VAL A 432 -21.97 -36.01 -12.36
N GLU A 433 -22.21 -35.72 -13.64
CA GLU A 433 -21.30 -36.05 -14.74
C GLU A 433 -19.95 -35.35 -14.59
N GLU A 434 -19.94 -34.09 -14.13
CA GLU A 434 -18.71 -33.36 -13.84
C GLU A 434 -17.96 -33.92 -12.64
N VAL A 435 -18.65 -34.31 -11.56
CA VAL A 435 -18.02 -34.96 -10.40
C VAL A 435 -17.36 -36.27 -10.81
N GLU A 436 -18.06 -37.08 -11.61
CA GLU A 436 -17.51 -38.32 -12.18
C GLU A 436 -16.28 -38.04 -13.05
N LYS A 437 -16.36 -37.02 -13.91
CA LYS A 437 -15.24 -36.61 -14.75
C LYS A 437 -14.03 -36.14 -13.92
N ILE A 438 -14.24 -35.39 -12.84
CA ILE A 438 -13.16 -34.97 -11.93
C ILE A 438 -12.45 -36.21 -11.35
N GLY A 439 -13.20 -37.17 -10.83
CA GLY A 439 -12.63 -38.42 -10.28
C GLY A 439 -11.83 -39.21 -11.33
N GLN A 440 -12.36 -39.33 -12.55
CA GLN A 440 -11.69 -40.00 -13.66
C GLN A 440 -10.38 -39.29 -14.04
N LEU A 441 -10.42 -37.97 -14.25
CA LEU A 441 -9.24 -37.20 -14.69
C LEU A 441 -8.11 -37.22 -13.65
N LEU A 442 -8.44 -37.30 -12.36
CA LEU A 442 -7.47 -37.44 -11.28
C LEU A 442 -6.84 -38.84 -11.18
N THR A 443 -7.33 -39.83 -11.93
CA THR A 443 -6.87 -41.23 -11.88
C THR A 443 -6.36 -41.78 -13.22
N ILE A 444 -6.32 -40.97 -14.28
CA ILE A 444 -5.75 -41.39 -15.57
C ILE A 444 -4.27 -41.77 -15.37
N PRO A 445 -3.84 -42.98 -15.77
CA PRO A 445 -2.43 -43.36 -15.74
C PRO A 445 -1.61 -42.50 -16.72
N SER A 446 -0.42 -42.06 -16.31
CA SER A 446 0.51 -41.36 -17.21
C SER A 446 0.83 -42.23 -18.43
N PRO A 447 0.80 -41.68 -19.67
CA PRO A 447 1.41 -42.34 -20.82
C PRO A 447 2.88 -42.58 -20.51
N SER A 448 3.32 -43.84 -20.55
CA SER A 448 4.66 -44.25 -20.13
C SER A 448 5.75 -43.75 -21.08
N ASN A 449 6.80 -43.13 -20.52
CA ASN A 449 8.07 -42.92 -21.18
C ASN A 449 8.67 -44.27 -21.60
N HIS A 450 8.89 -44.45 -22.91
CA HIS A 450 9.60 -45.60 -23.46
C HIS A 450 11.08 -45.58 -23.09
N LEU A 451 11.52 -46.49 -22.23
CA LEU A 451 12.91 -46.98 -22.15
C LEU A 451 12.91 -48.45 -21.67
N THR A 452 12.98 -49.35 -22.67
CA THR A 452 13.59 -50.70 -22.71
C THR A 452 13.61 -51.62 -21.47
N SER A 453 12.96 -52.79 -21.58
CA SER A 453 13.62 -54.11 -21.42
C SER A 453 12.80 -55.28 -22.01
N THR A 454 13.33 -55.89 -23.07
CA THR A 454 13.43 -57.34 -23.38
C THR A 454 12.33 -58.34 -22.95
N SER A 455 11.67 -58.90 -23.98
CA SER A 455 11.60 -60.33 -24.34
C SER A 455 11.56 -61.40 -23.23
N ALA A 456 10.47 -62.20 -23.18
CA ALA A 456 10.53 -63.66 -23.43
C ALA A 456 9.13 -64.35 -23.38
N MET A 457 8.85 -65.12 -24.45
CA MET A 457 8.18 -66.43 -24.54
C MET A 457 7.03 -66.84 -23.59
N ALA A 458 5.92 -67.37 -24.14
CA ALA A 458 5.68 -68.82 -24.33
C ALA A 458 4.19 -69.21 -24.55
N VAL A 459 3.93 -69.84 -25.71
CA VAL A 459 3.15 -71.07 -26.01
C VAL A 459 1.99 -71.55 -25.11
N GLY A 460 0.85 -71.90 -25.74
CA GLY A 460 -0.10 -72.96 -25.32
C GLY A 460 -1.57 -72.65 -25.67
N LEU A 461 -2.15 -73.17 -26.77
CA LEU A 461 -2.90 -74.44 -26.93
C LEU A 461 -4.34 -74.47 -26.38
N ALA A 462 -5.26 -74.83 -27.29
CA ALA A 462 -6.44 -75.73 -27.15
C ALA A 462 -7.89 -75.19 -26.98
N SER A 463 -8.67 -75.40 -28.06
CA SER A 463 -9.94 -76.17 -28.16
C SER A 463 -11.31 -75.67 -27.66
N GLY A 464 -12.32 -75.80 -28.55
CA GLY A 464 -13.70 -76.27 -28.28
C GLY A 464 -14.79 -75.17 -28.24
N ARG A 465 -15.66 -74.99 -29.27
CA ARG A 465 -16.89 -75.73 -29.69
C ARG A 465 -18.20 -75.32 -28.97
N HIS A 466 -19.27 -75.33 -29.78
CA HIS A 466 -20.73 -75.18 -29.54
C HIS A 466 -21.25 -73.73 -29.49
N ALA A 467 -22.11 -73.24 -30.40
CA ALA A 467 -23.33 -73.72 -31.07
C ALA A 467 -24.56 -73.79 -30.14
N ALA A 468 -25.62 -73.07 -30.57
CA ALA A 468 -27.00 -73.01 -30.09
C ALA A 468 -27.33 -71.83 -29.16
N ASP A 469 -27.91 -70.78 -29.75
CA ASP A 469 -28.46 -69.59 -29.10
C ASP A 469 -29.93 -69.44 -29.55
N GLU A 470 -30.80 -70.33 -29.04
CA GLU A 470 -32.20 -70.46 -29.49
C GLU A 470 -33.22 -70.59 -28.34
N GLU A 471 -32.92 -70.09 -27.15
CA GLU A 471 -33.84 -70.18 -26.00
C GLU A 471 -33.88 -68.91 -25.14
N ALA A 472 -34.01 -67.75 -25.81
CA ALA A 472 -34.60 -66.54 -25.24
C ALA A 472 -35.77 -66.06 -26.12
N ARG A 473 -36.49 -67.02 -26.71
CA ARG A 473 -37.59 -66.85 -27.67
C ARG A 473 -38.97 -67.27 -27.14
N ALA A 474 -39.14 -67.41 -25.83
CA ALA A 474 -40.38 -67.96 -25.24
C ALA A 474 -41.08 -67.07 -24.18
N GLU A 475 -40.59 -65.86 -23.88
CA GLU A 475 -41.30 -64.90 -22.99
C GLU A 475 -41.90 -63.68 -23.74
N VAL A 476 -41.76 -63.63 -25.06
CA VAL A 476 -42.27 -62.52 -25.91
C VAL A 476 -43.73 -62.72 -26.36
N ASP A 477 -44.28 -63.94 -26.29
CA ASP A 477 -45.62 -64.25 -26.80
C ASP A 477 -46.79 -63.84 -25.88
N VAL A 478 -46.53 -63.44 -24.63
CA VAL A 478 -47.57 -62.89 -23.73
C VAL A 478 -47.74 -61.36 -23.89
N LEU A 479 -46.78 -60.66 -24.52
CA LEU A 479 -46.89 -59.24 -24.85
C LEU A 479 -47.58 -58.98 -26.20
N ASN A 480 -47.56 -59.94 -27.13
CA ASN A 480 -48.21 -59.83 -28.44
C ASN A 480 -49.75 -59.76 -28.37
N SER A 481 -50.37 -60.30 -27.31
CA SER A 481 -51.83 -60.27 -27.10
C SER A 481 -52.37 -58.87 -26.70
N ARG A 482 -51.54 -58.01 -26.10
CA ARG A 482 -51.92 -56.61 -25.79
C ARG A 482 -51.63 -55.63 -26.93
N LEU A 483 -50.76 -56.00 -27.88
CA LEU A 483 -50.44 -55.18 -29.05
C LEU A 483 -51.59 -55.17 -30.09
N GLU A 484 -52.37 -56.25 -30.16
CA GLU A 484 -53.41 -56.43 -31.18
C GLU A 484 -54.62 -55.47 -31.01
N LYS A 485 -54.90 -55.01 -29.78
CA LYS A 485 -55.91 -53.98 -29.50
C LYS A 485 -55.46 -52.58 -29.88
N THR A 486 -54.16 -52.30 -29.88
CA THR A 486 -53.58 -51.02 -30.32
C THR A 486 -53.53 -50.94 -31.86
N THR A 487 -53.30 -52.07 -32.54
CA THR A 487 -53.28 -52.18 -34.01
C THR A 487 -54.63 -51.85 -34.66
N GLN A 488 -55.76 -52.13 -34.00
CA GLN A 488 -57.09 -51.76 -34.50
C GLN A 488 -57.38 -50.25 -34.46
N LEU A 489 -56.78 -49.51 -33.52
CA LEU A 489 -56.89 -48.05 -33.46
C LEU A 489 -56.03 -47.40 -34.56
N THR A 490 -54.84 -47.95 -34.82
CA THR A 490 -53.93 -47.51 -35.88
C THR A 490 -54.53 -47.70 -37.28
N LYS A 491 -55.25 -48.81 -37.54
CA LYS A 491 -55.94 -49.04 -38.84
C LYS A 491 -57.04 -48.00 -39.15
N LYS A 492 -57.72 -47.45 -38.14
CA LYS A 492 -58.74 -46.39 -38.34
C LYS A 492 -58.12 -45.04 -38.67
N ILE A 493 -56.96 -44.72 -38.07
CA ILE A 493 -56.19 -43.50 -38.38
C ILE A 493 -55.57 -43.59 -39.78
N GLN A 494 -55.07 -44.78 -40.17
CA GLN A 494 -54.45 -45.03 -41.47
C GLN A 494 -55.46 -44.91 -42.64
N ALA A 495 -56.74 -45.26 -42.42
CA ALA A 495 -57.80 -45.07 -43.41
C ALA A 495 -58.23 -43.60 -43.60
N CYS A 496 -58.07 -42.75 -42.58
CA CYS A 496 -58.27 -41.30 -42.71
C CYS A 496 -57.08 -40.61 -43.41
N LEU A 497 -55.85 -41.06 -43.14
CA LEU A 497 -54.64 -40.58 -43.82
C LEU A 497 -54.63 -40.95 -45.32
N GLY A 498 -55.08 -42.15 -45.70
CA GLY A 498 -55.12 -42.57 -47.10
C GLY A 498 -56.07 -41.74 -47.99
N ARG A 499 -57.15 -41.19 -47.43
CA ARG A 499 -58.03 -40.26 -48.16
C ARG A 499 -57.43 -38.87 -48.31
N LEU A 500 -56.67 -38.40 -47.32
CA LEU A 500 -55.94 -37.12 -47.41
C LEU A 500 -54.76 -37.21 -48.38
N GLU A 501 -54.13 -38.38 -48.46
CA GLU A 501 -52.98 -38.65 -49.32
C GLU A 501 -53.38 -38.76 -50.80
N ALA A 502 -54.56 -39.30 -51.11
CA ALA A 502 -55.11 -39.32 -52.48
C ALA A 502 -55.45 -37.91 -53.00
N THR A 503 -56.02 -37.03 -52.17
CA THR A 503 -56.28 -35.63 -52.55
C THR A 503 -54.98 -34.82 -52.63
N GLY A 504 -54.00 -35.12 -51.77
CA GLY A 504 -52.67 -34.51 -51.80
C GLY A 504 -51.75 -34.97 -52.94
N LYS A 505 -52.09 -36.06 -53.63
CA LYS A 505 -51.35 -36.57 -54.80
C LYS A 505 -51.78 -35.87 -56.10
N SER A 506 -53.09 -35.61 -56.26
CA SER A 506 -53.61 -34.87 -57.43
C SER A 506 -53.20 -33.39 -57.46
N VAL A 507 -52.95 -32.75 -56.31
CA VAL A 507 -52.43 -31.37 -56.24
C VAL A 507 -50.90 -31.33 -56.48
N ARG A 508 -50.17 -32.39 -56.09
CA ARG A 508 -48.71 -32.50 -56.31
C ARG A 508 -48.33 -32.76 -57.77
N ASP A 509 -49.11 -33.56 -58.49
CA ASP A 509 -48.80 -33.92 -59.88
C ASP A 509 -49.04 -32.76 -60.89
N VAL A 510 -49.76 -31.71 -60.50
CA VAL A 510 -49.94 -30.49 -61.32
C VAL A 510 -49.04 -29.34 -60.88
N SER A 511 -48.67 -29.24 -59.59
CA SER A 511 -47.83 -28.15 -59.08
C SER A 511 -46.32 -28.40 -59.16
N GLY A 512 -45.87 -29.64 -59.37
CA GLY A 512 -44.46 -30.01 -59.45
C GLY A 512 -43.67 -29.36 -60.60
N PRO A 513 -44.17 -29.36 -61.85
CA PRO A 513 -43.43 -28.82 -62.99
C PRO A 513 -43.31 -27.28 -63.00
N LEU A 514 -44.30 -26.56 -62.45
CA LEU A 514 -44.29 -25.09 -62.39
C LEU A 514 -43.34 -24.55 -61.30
N ASN A 515 -43.27 -25.19 -60.14
CA ASN A 515 -42.44 -24.72 -59.03
C ASN A 515 -40.93 -24.99 -59.23
N GLY A 516 -40.58 -25.99 -60.06
CA GLY A 516 -39.20 -26.31 -60.43
C GLY A 516 -38.61 -25.31 -61.45
N GLU A 517 -39.38 -24.91 -62.46
CA GLU A 517 -38.96 -23.93 -63.46
C GLU A 517 -38.92 -22.51 -62.87
N THR A 518 -39.87 -22.13 -62.01
CA THR A 518 -39.83 -20.83 -61.31
C THR A 518 -38.66 -20.74 -60.33
N LYS A 519 -38.33 -21.80 -59.59
CA LYS A 519 -37.10 -21.84 -58.76
C LYS A 519 -35.83 -21.78 -59.60
N LYS A 520 -35.77 -22.43 -60.75
CA LYS A 520 -34.62 -22.31 -61.66
C LYS A 520 -34.46 -20.90 -62.21
N LEU A 521 -35.54 -20.24 -62.61
CA LEU A 521 -35.54 -18.84 -63.06
C LEU A 521 -35.17 -17.87 -61.93
N GLN A 522 -35.61 -18.13 -60.71
CA GLN A 522 -35.28 -17.30 -59.55
C GLN A 522 -33.82 -17.50 -59.11
N ILE A 523 -33.30 -18.72 -59.16
CA ILE A 523 -31.87 -19.01 -58.96
C ILE A 523 -31.03 -18.38 -60.08
N LEU A 524 -31.49 -18.45 -61.33
CA LEU A 524 -30.81 -17.82 -62.47
C LEU A 524 -30.82 -16.29 -62.35
N GLY A 525 -31.94 -15.68 -61.96
CA GLY A 525 -32.05 -14.24 -61.71
C GLY A 525 -31.14 -13.79 -60.58
N ASN A 526 -31.15 -14.48 -59.44
CA ASN A 526 -30.26 -14.21 -58.32
C ASN A 526 -28.77 -14.38 -58.70
N ASN A 527 -28.46 -15.37 -59.55
CA ASN A 527 -27.10 -15.55 -60.06
C ASN A 527 -26.70 -14.44 -61.05
N ILE A 528 -27.62 -13.98 -61.90
CA ILE A 528 -27.39 -12.85 -62.81
C ILE A 528 -27.18 -11.57 -62.01
N ASP A 529 -28.00 -11.29 -61.00
CA ASP A 529 -27.84 -10.12 -60.13
C ASP A 529 -26.54 -10.18 -59.32
N ALA A 530 -26.15 -11.37 -58.85
CA ALA A 530 -24.86 -11.59 -58.20
C ALA A 530 -23.67 -11.37 -59.15
N VAL A 531 -23.80 -11.79 -60.42
CA VAL A 531 -22.79 -11.56 -61.47
C VAL A 531 -22.72 -10.09 -61.88
N ILE A 532 -23.86 -9.40 -62.03
CA ILE A 532 -23.90 -7.96 -62.30
C ILE A 532 -23.28 -7.17 -61.14
N THR A 533 -23.63 -7.51 -59.89
CA THR A 533 -23.02 -6.92 -58.69
C THR A 533 -21.51 -7.19 -58.65
N ALA A 534 -21.06 -8.37 -59.06
CA ALA A 534 -19.64 -8.69 -59.16
C ALA A 534 -18.95 -7.88 -60.28
N ILE A 535 -19.61 -7.65 -61.42
CA ILE A 535 -19.10 -6.83 -62.52
C ILE A 535 -19.01 -5.35 -62.11
N GLU A 536 -20.02 -4.81 -61.42
CA GLU A 536 -20.00 -3.43 -60.92
C GLU A 536 -18.89 -3.21 -59.88
N ARG A 537 -18.68 -4.19 -58.98
CA ARG A 537 -17.55 -4.20 -58.03
C ARG A 537 -16.18 -4.22 -58.71
N LEU A 538 -16.10 -4.70 -59.95
CA LEU A 538 -14.85 -4.71 -60.73
C LEU A 538 -14.64 -3.42 -61.54
N ARG A 539 -15.73 -2.76 -61.98
CA ARG A 539 -15.68 -1.63 -62.90
C ARG A 539 -15.58 -0.26 -62.20
N GLN A 540 -16.32 -0.05 -61.10
CA GLN A 540 -16.35 1.25 -60.41
C GLN A 540 -14.98 1.79 -59.94
N PRO A 541 -14.08 0.98 -59.35
CA PRO A 541 -12.83 1.51 -58.80
C PRO A 541 -11.80 1.92 -59.87
N ALA A 542 -11.95 1.42 -61.11
CA ALA A 542 -11.08 1.78 -62.23
C ALA A 542 -11.49 3.14 -62.85
N ASP A 543 -12.79 3.42 -62.93
CA ASP A 543 -13.33 4.68 -63.47
C ASP A 543 -13.14 5.85 -62.48
N SER A 544 -13.21 5.62 -61.15
CA SER A 544 -13.02 6.68 -60.14
C SER A 544 -11.58 7.13 -59.95
N LYS A 545 -10.58 6.37 -60.42
CA LYS A 545 -9.15 6.67 -60.19
C LYS A 545 -8.71 7.99 -60.82
N ASN A 546 -9.16 8.28 -62.05
CA ASN A 546 -8.69 9.42 -62.83
C ASN A 546 -9.20 10.75 -62.26
N ASP A 547 -10.45 10.80 -61.81
CA ASP A 547 -11.07 12.00 -61.25
C ASP A 547 -10.44 12.37 -59.90
N GLU A 548 -10.19 11.36 -59.04
CA GLU A 548 -9.55 11.58 -57.74
C GLU A 548 -8.06 11.91 -57.89
N GLU A 549 -7.36 11.33 -58.86
CA GLU A 549 -5.96 11.66 -59.15
C GLU A 549 -5.77 13.15 -59.49
N GLN A 550 -6.72 13.77 -60.19
CA GLN A 550 -6.69 15.19 -60.48
C GLN A 550 -6.80 16.05 -59.21
N ILE A 551 -7.63 15.65 -58.25
CA ILE A 551 -7.79 16.33 -56.95
C ILE A 551 -6.51 16.21 -56.12
N ILE A 552 -5.92 15.00 -56.06
CA ILE A 552 -4.67 14.76 -55.31
C ILE A 552 -3.49 15.55 -55.89
N ARG A 553 -3.44 15.72 -57.22
CA ARG A 553 -2.40 16.54 -57.90
C ARG A 553 -2.52 18.04 -57.62
N GLN A 554 -3.73 18.55 -57.39
CA GLN A 554 -3.94 19.97 -57.09
C GLN A 554 -3.48 20.36 -55.68
N GLY A 555 -3.46 19.39 -54.76
CA GLY A 555 -3.10 19.60 -53.36
C GLY A 555 -4.20 20.25 -52.51
N PRO A 556 -4.09 20.18 -51.17
CA PRO A 556 -5.15 20.59 -50.24
C PRO A 556 -5.46 22.10 -50.28
N ASP A 557 -4.47 22.94 -50.64
CA ASP A 557 -4.61 24.39 -50.75
C ASP A 557 -5.55 24.82 -51.90
N LYS A 558 -5.46 24.16 -53.07
CA LYS A 558 -6.23 24.52 -54.28
C LYS A 558 -7.52 23.73 -54.44
N ALA A 559 -7.51 22.45 -54.06
CA ALA A 559 -8.68 21.59 -54.13
C ALA A 559 -9.74 21.89 -53.05
N GLY A 560 -9.33 22.57 -51.97
CA GLY A 560 -10.12 22.77 -50.76
C GLY A 560 -9.98 21.56 -49.82
N LEU A 561 -9.68 21.84 -48.54
CA LEU A 561 -9.32 20.81 -47.56
C LEU A 561 -10.37 19.69 -47.43
N SER A 562 -11.64 20.03 -47.28
CA SER A 562 -12.72 19.03 -47.17
C SER A 562 -12.86 18.18 -48.43
N ASN A 563 -12.74 18.77 -49.61
CA ASN A 563 -12.83 18.05 -50.88
C ASN A 563 -11.62 17.12 -51.07
N TYR A 564 -10.43 17.59 -50.69
CA TYR A 564 -9.19 16.81 -50.70
C TYR A 564 -9.25 15.61 -49.76
N LEU A 565 -9.73 15.80 -48.53
CA LEU A 565 -9.90 14.71 -47.56
C LEU A 565 -10.91 13.65 -48.04
N ASN A 566 -12.04 14.10 -48.58
CA ASN A 566 -13.06 13.20 -49.14
C ASN A 566 -12.51 12.39 -50.32
N SER A 567 -11.64 12.98 -51.14
CA SER A 567 -10.96 12.31 -52.25
C SER A 567 -10.07 11.16 -51.76
N ILE A 568 -9.22 11.39 -50.77
CA ILE A 568 -8.36 10.33 -50.20
C ILE A 568 -9.23 9.25 -49.51
N GLN A 569 -10.33 9.61 -48.84
CA GLN A 569 -11.28 8.66 -48.25
C GLN A 569 -11.91 7.73 -49.30
N ARG A 570 -12.34 8.27 -50.45
CA ARG A 570 -12.87 7.48 -51.57
C ARG A 570 -11.80 6.56 -52.16
N LEU A 571 -10.55 7.03 -52.27
CA LEU A 571 -9.42 6.20 -52.71
C LEU A 571 -9.12 5.05 -51.73
N ASN A 572 -9.14 5.29 -50.41
CA ASN A 572 -8.96 4.26 -49.39
C ASN A 572 -10.07 3.20 -49.43
N LYS A 573 -11.32 3.63 -49.61
CA LYS A 573 -12.46 2.71 -49.79
C LYS A 573 -12.31 1.86 -51.05
N ALA A 574 -11.96 2.48 -52.18
CA ALA A 574 -11.72 1.77 -53.44
C ALA A 574 -10.58 0.74 -53.31
N LEU A 575 -9.52 1.07 -52.59
CA LEU A 575 -8.43 0.14 -52.30
C LEU A 575 -8.90 -1.04 -51.42
N GLY A 576 -9.70 -0.79 -50.38
CA GLY A 576 -10.26 -1.83 -49.52
C GLY A 576 -11.21 -2.78 -50.27
N ASP A 577 -12.10 -2.22 -51.09
CA ASP A 577 -13.00 -2.99 -51.95
C ASP A 577 -12.20 -3.87 -52.95
N MET A 578 -11.09 -3.36 -53.50
CA MET A 578 -10.20 -4.15 -54.35
C MET A 578 -9.42 -5.22 -53.59
N GLN A 579 -8.96 -4.97 -52.36
CA GLN A 579 -8.27 -5.97 -51.52
C GLN A 579 -9.18 -7.17 -51.20
N THR A 580 -10.46 -6.92 -50.92
CA THR A 580 -11.42 -8.00 -50.64
C THR A 580 -11.76 -8.85 -51.87
N SER A 581 -11.61 -8.30 -53.08
CA SER A 581 -11.87 -9.03 -54.33
C SER A 581 -10.84 -10.14 -54.63
N ASN A 582 -9.63 -10.06 -54.06
CA ASN A 582 -8.54 -11.06 -54.18
C ASN A 582 -8.16 -11.49 -55.62
N LEU A 583 -8.43 -10.64 -56.62
CA LEU A 583 -8.15 -10.92 -58.03
C LEU A 583 -6.74 -10.49 -58.44
N ARG A 584 -5.99 -11.41 -59.06
CA ARG A 584 -4.63 -11.16 -59.56
C ARG A 584 -4.57 -10.04 -60.61
N ALA A 585 -5.64 -9.87 -61.39
CA ALA A 585 -5.76 -8.80 -62.39
C ALA A 585 -5.78 -7.37 -61.78
N ASN A 586 -6.14 -7.23 -60.49
CA ASN A 586 -6.25 -5.93 -59.81
C ASN A 586 -4.94 -5.49 -59.14
N GLN A 587 -3.89 -6.33 -59.10
CA GLN A 587 -2.65 -6.03 -58.39
C GLN A 587 -1.98 -4.73 -58.86
N GLN A 588 -1.97 -4.46 -60.17
CA GLN A 588 -1.37 -3.25 -60.72
C GLN A 588 -2.16 -1.99 -60.31
N THR A 589 -3.49 -2.04 -60.39
CA THR A 589 -4.36 -0.91 -60.00
C THR A 589 -4.30 -0.65 -58.49
N MET A 590 -4.23 -1.70 -57.67
CA MET A 590 -4.03 -1.58 -56.23
C MET A 590 -2.69 -0.90 -55.88
N ALA A 591 -1.60 -1.25 -56.58
CA ALA A 591 -0.29 -0.62 -56.40
C ALA A 591 -0.31 0.87 -56.79
N ASP A 592 -1.05 1.24 -57.82
CA ASP A 592 -1.23 2.63 -58.23
C ASP A 592 -2.06 3.44 -57.22
N LEU A 593 -3.17 2.88 -56.73
CA LEU A 593 -4.00 3.49 -55.68
C LEU A 593 -3.21 3.70 -54.40
N GLN A 594 -2.43 2.70 -53.97
CA GLN A 594 -1.54 2.81 -52.81
C GLN A 594 -0.50 3.93 -52.97
N ARG A 595 0.09 4.09 -54.17
CA ARG A 595 1.02 5.20 -54.45
C ARG A 595 0.33 6.56 -54.38
N LEU A 596 -0.89 6.67 -54.92
CA LEU A 596 -1.66 7.92 -54.92
C LEU A 596 -2.10 8.31 -53.51
N ILE A 597 -2.62 7.36 -52.72
CA ILE A 597 -2.98 7.56 -51.31
C ILE A 597 -1.76 7.99 -50.49
N LYS A 598 -0.61 7.33 -50.69
CA LYS A 598 0.64 7.71 -50.02
C LYS A 598 1.04 9.14 -50.36
N SER A 599 0.98 9.53 -51.64
CA SER A 599 1.25 10.92 -52.05
C SER A 599 0.27 11.92 -51.42
N GLY A 600 -1.02 11.59 -51.37
CA GLY A 600 -2.05 12.42 -50.74
C GLY A 600 -1.83 12.62 -49.25
N ASN A 601 -1.51 11.55 -48.52
CA ASN A 601 -1.20 11.61 -47.09
C ASN A 601 0.08 12.44 -46.82
N THR A 602 1.14 12.29 -47.61
CA THR A 602 2.35 13.13 -47.48
C THR A 602 2.06 14.61 -47.76
N GLN A 603 1.23 14.93 -48.75
CA GLN A 603 0.81 16.32 -48.99
C GLN A 603 -0.02 16.89 -47.83
N LEU A 604 -0.85 16.04 -47.20
CA LEU A 604 -1.62 16.42 -46.01
C LEU A 604 -0.71 16.71 -44.81
N GLU A 605 0.26 15.85 -44.54
CA GLU A 605 1.29 16.05 -43.50
C GLU A 605 2.07 17.36 -43.73
N ASN A 606 2.52 17.62 -44.96
CA ASN A 606 3.22 18.87 -45.31
C ASN A 606 2.33 20.11 -45.14
N HIS A 607 1.03 20.00 -45.45
CA HIS A 607 0.09 21.09 -45.25
C HIS A 607 -0.16 21.37 -43.75
N PHE A 608 -0.15 20.33 -42.91
CA PHE A 608 -0.29 20.45 -41.45
C PHE A 608 0.90 21.23 -40.87
N ASP A 609 2.12 20.81 -41.23
CA ASP A 609 3.37 21.47 -40.85
C ASP A 609 3.36 22.95 -41.27
N LYS A 610 3.01 23.24 -42.52
CA LYS A 610 2.94 24.61 -43.06
C LYS A 610 1.96 25.49 -42.28
N LEU A 611 0.76 24.99 -41.97
CA LEU A 611 -0.23 25.73 -41.18
C LEU A 611 0.25 26.00 -39.76
N LEU A 612 0.81 24.98 -39.10
CA LEU A 612 1.26 25.08 -37.72
C LEU A 612 2.47 26.03 -37.56
N ARG A 613 3.42 25.97 -38.50
CA ARG A 613 4.57 26.91 -38.54
C ARG A 613 4.14 28.33 -38.82
N GLY A 614 3.09 28.54 -39.63
CA GLY A 614 2.54 29.88 -39.91
C GLY A 614 1.99 30.59 -38.68
N GLU A 615 1.46 29.85 -37.71
CA GLU A 615 0.89 30.38 -36.46
C GLU A 615 1.87 30.36 -35.27
N THR A 616 2.99 29.66 -35.40
CA THR A 616 3.95 29.50 -34.31
C THR A 616 5.04 30.58 -34.40
N PRO A 617 5.06 31.59 -33.50
CA PRO A 617 6.13 32.57 -33.50
C PRO A 617 7.45 31.93 -33.09
N ARG A 618 8.57 32.61 -33.35
CA ARG A 618 9.91 32.11 -32.95
C ARG A 618 10.04 31.95 -31.42
N SER A 619 9.57 32.95 -30.68
CA SER A 619 9.47 32.95 -29.22
C SER A 619 8.57 34.09 -28.77
N VAL A 620 8.15 34.04 -27.51
CA VAL A 620 7.50 35.17 -26.82
C VAL A 620 8.29 35.55 -25.58
N GLU A 621 8.09 36.77 -25.06
CA GLU A 621 8.72 37.22 -23.82
C GLU A 621 7.83 36.83 -22.63
N PRO A 622 8.18 35.80 -21.82
CA PRO A 622 7.29 35.25 -20.81
C PRO A 622 6.96 36.25 -19.70
N LEU A 623 7.89 37.14 -19.36
CA LEU A 623 7.70 38.12 -18.28
C LEU A 623 6.56 39.08 -18.57
N ASN A 624 6.30 39.42 -19.84
CA ASN A 624 5.17 40.27 -20.21
C ASN A 624 3.81 39.65 -19.87
N PHE A 625 3.71 38.32 -19.86
CA PHE A 625 2.49 37.59 -19.52
C PHE A 625 2.36 37.41 -18.01
N ILE A 626 3.46 37.04 -17.35
CA ILE A 626 3.49 36.82 -15.90
C ILE A 626 3.22 38.13 -15.14
N THR A 627 3.94 39.21 -15.47
CA THR A 627 3.83 40.48 -14.72
C THR A 627 2.52 41.22 -14.94
N LYS A 628 1.82 40.95 -16.05
CA LYS A 628 0.53 41.56 -16.39
C LYS A 628 -0.66 40.63 -16.17
N ASP A 629 -0.42 39.45 -15.61
CA ASP A 629 -1.41 38.40 -15.40
C ASP A 629 -2.25 38.10 -16.66
N LYS A 630 -1.56 37.92 -17.79
CA LYS A 630 -2.17 37.62 -19.09
C LYS A 630 -1.97 36.14 -19.44
N PRO A 631 -2.95 35.50 -20.09
CA PRO A 631 -2.80 34.13 -20.56
C PRO A 631 -1.71 34.05 -21.65
N PHE A 632 -1.00 32.92 -21.67
CA PHE A 632 -0.05 32.61 -22.75
C PHE A 632 -0.81 32.41 -24.08
N PRO A 633 -0.17 32.74 -25.23
CA PRO A 633 -0.86 32.77 -26.52
C PRO A 633 -1.26 31.37 -27.01
N LEU A 634 -2.51 31.24 -27.45
CA LEU A 634 -3.08 30.05 -28.07
C LEU A 634 -3.04 30.15 -29.61
N ILE A 635 -3.20 29.01 -30.29
CA ILE A 635 -3.39 28.96 -31.74
C ILE A 635 -4.77 29.55 -32.09
N SER A 636 -4.86 30.28 -33.20
CA SER A 636 -6.11 30.87 -33.64
C SER A 636 -7.19 29.81 -33.97
N GLN A 637 -8.46 30.12 -33.69
CA GLN A 637 -9.57 29.17 -33.83
C GLN A 637 -9.79 28.68 -35.27
N ASP A 638 -9.58 29.53 -36.29
CA ASP A 638 -9.63 29.11 -37.71
C ASP A 638 -8.61 28.00 -38.01
N LYS A 639 -7.42 28.10 -37.41
CA LYS A 639 -6.33 27.16 -37.63
C LYS A 639 -6.53 25.88 -36.84
N ILE A 640 -7.00 25.99 -35.60
CA ILE A 640 -7.44 24.83 -34.80
C ILE A 640 -8.47 24.00 -35.58
N ALA A 641 -9.50 24.63 -36.16
CA ALA A 641 -10.52 23.92 -36.92
C ALA A 641 -9.94 23.14 -38.11
N ARG A 642 -8.98 23.74 -38.84
CA ARG A 642 -8.30 23.07 -39.97
C ARG A 642 -7.38 21.94 -39.53
N LEU A 643 -6.56 22.17 -38.50
CA LEU A 643 -5.63 21.17 -37.96
C LEU A 643 -6.39 19.97 -37.36
N SER A 644 -7.48 20.23 -36.63
CA SER A 644 -8.35 19.20 -36.04
C SER A 644 -9.06 18.36 -37.11
N LEU A 645 -9.52 18.99 -38.19
CA LEU A 645 -10.13 18.28 -39.33
C LEU A 645 -9.15 17.31 -39.99
N MET A 646 -7.90 17.73 -40.17
CA MET A 646 -6.84 16.88 -40.73
C MET A 646 -6.49 15.72 -39.79
N ASN A 647 -6.38 16.00 -38.49
CA ASN A 647 -6.08 14.98 -37.49
C ASN A 647 -7.19 13.92 -37.39
N SER A 648 -8.45 14.35 -37.39
CA SER A 648 -9.62 13.45 -37.36
C SER A 648 -9.62 12.50 -38.56
N TYR A 649 -9.20 12.97 -39.73
CA TYR A 649 -9.05 12.14 -40.92
C TYR A 649 -7.93 11.09 -40.79
N VAL A 650 -6.74 11.51 -40.34
CA VAL A 650 -5.57 10.61 -40.22
C VAL A 650 -5.81 9.55 -39.14
N ALA A 651 -6.41 9.94 -38.01
CA ALA A 651 -6.75 9.02 -36.93
C ALA A 651 -7.80 7.97 -37.33
N GLY A 652 -8.74 8.30 -38.23
CA GLY A 652 -9.77 7.37 -38.71
C GLY A 652 -9.28 6.30 -39.70
N ASN A 653 -8.10 6.48 -40.31
CA ASN A 653 -7.58 5.63 -41.39
C ASN A 653 -6.28 4.87 -41.04
N SER A 654 -5.68 5.10 -39.87
CA SER A 654 -4.40 4.52 -39.48
C SER A 654 -4.55 3.41 -38.43
N MET A 655 -4.04 2.20 -38.72
CA MET A 655 -3.80 1.16 -37.69
C MET A 655 -2.43 1.29 -37.01
N SER A 656 -1.67 2.35 -37.30
CA SER A 656 -0.31 2.66 -36.80
C SER A 656 -0.22 4.04 -36.11
N GLU A 657 0.94 4.38 -35.53
CA GLU A 657 1.23 5.69 -34.90
C GLU A 657 0.78 6.89 -35.79
N ASN A 658 0.13 7.88 -35.19
CA ASN A 658 -0.32 9.10 -35.87
C ASN A 658 0.88 10.03 -36.20
N PRO A 659 1.24 10.23 -37.49
CA PRO A 659 2.42 11.00 -37.87
C PRO A 659 2.31 12.50 -37.54
N LEU A 660 1.09 13.03 -37.43
CA LEU A 660 0.87 14.46 -37.12
C LEU A 660 1.30 14.84 -35.71
N VAL A 661 1.32 13.86 -34.78
CA VAL A 661 1.81 14.07 -33.40
C VAL A 661 3.28 14.47 -33.40
N LYS A 662 4.11 13.81 -34.22
CA LYS A 662 5.55 14.10 -34.32
C LYS A 662 5.79 15.47 -34.92
N ILE A 663 5.12 15.78 -36.03
CA ILE A 663 5.19 17.09 -36.70
C ILE A 663 4.80 18.21 -35.72
N TYR A 664 3.73 18.02 -34.95
CA TYR A 664 3.28 19.00 -33.97
C TYR A 664 4.36 19.31 -32.92
N ALA A 665 4.92 18.27 -32.32
CA ALA A 665 5.97 18.42 -31.32
C ALA A 665 7.26 19.04 -31.89
N GLU A 666 7.64 18.71 -33.13
CA GLU A 666 8.82 19.27 -33.82
C GLU A 666 8.69 20.78 -34.11
N VAL A 667 7.47 21.29 -34.24
CA VAL A 667 7.23 22.74 -34.43
C VAL A 667 7.08 23.45 -33.09
N ARG A 668 6.27 22.89 -32.18
CA ARG A 668 5.89 23.56 -30.92
C ARG A 668 6.96 23.44 -29.83
N GLY A 669 7.68 22.33 -29.75
CA GLY A 669 8.74 22.10 -28.76
C GLY A 669 9.89 23.13 -28.81
N PRO A 670 10.45 23.44 -30.00
CA PRO A 670 11.46 24.49 -30.13
C PRO A 670 10.96 25.89 -29.75
N TYR A 671 9.71 26.21 -30.08
CA TYR A 671 9.07 27.47 -29.68
C TYR A 671 9.01 27.63 -28.16
N LEU A 672 8.58 26.59 -27.44
CA LEU A 672 8.55 26.59 -25.98
C LEU A 672 9.96 26.76 -25.40
N SER A 673 10.93 26.02 -25.93
CA SER A 673 12.33 26.07 -25.47
C SER A 673 12.93 27.47 -25.65
N GLN A 674 12.73 28.10 -26.81
CA GLN A 674 13.27 29.43 -27.10
C GLN A 674 12.59 30.54 -26.29
N THR A 675 11.31 30.36 -25.94
CA THR A 675 10.55 31.25 -25.06
C THR A 675 11.10 31.24 -23.62
N LEU A 676 11.59 30.09 -23.15
CA LEU A 676 11.94 29.85 -21.75
C LEU A 676 13.42 30.04 -21.41
N VAL A 677 14.31 29.99 -22.40
CA VAL A 677 15.78 29.95 -22.21
C VAL A 677 16.36 31.13 -21.41
N ASN A 678 15.82 32.34 -21.57
CA ASN A 678 16.31 33.52 -20.86
C ASN A 678 16.06 33.44 -19.35
N LEU A 679 14.92 32.88 -18.94
CA LEU A 679 14.57 32.70 -17.53
C LEU A 679 15.37 31.56 -16.90
N ALA A 680 15.66 30.51 -17.66
CA ALA A 680 16.59 29.45 -17.25
C ALA A 680 17.97 30.04 -16.92
N TYR A 681 18.51 30.88 -17.81
CA TYR A 681 19.80 31.55 -17.61
C TYR A 681 19.79 32.53 -16.42
N ALA A 682 18.73 33.32 -16.28
CA ALA A 682 18.57 34.25 -15.16
C ALA A 682 18.52 33.54 -13.80
N SER A 683 17.85 32.39 -13.72
CA SER A 683 17.76 31.59 -12.49
C SER A 683 19.14 31.16 -11.99
N VAL A 684 20.03 30.70 -12.87
CA VAL A 684 21.39 30.28 -12.51
C VAL A 684 22.27 31.47 -12.10
N ASN A 685 22.17 32.61 -12.79
CA ASN A 685 23.01 33.76 -12.50
C ASN A 685 22.62 34.48 -11.20
N THR A 686 21.34 34.56 -10.90
CA THR A 686 20.83 35.19 -9.68
C THR A 686 21.15 34.40 -8.41
N ALA A 687 21.56 33.12 -8.53
CA ALA A 687 22.09 32.36 -7.39
C ALA A 687 23.46 32.88 -6.92
N LYS A 688 24.27 33.47 -7.81
CA LYS A 688 25.61 33.96 -7.48
C LYS A 688 25.50 35.28 -6.71
N LYS A 689 25.78 35.23 -5.41
CA LYS A 689 25.75 36.39 -4.51
C LYS A 689 26.96 37.31 -4.71
N LYS A 690 26.77 38.61 -4.42
CA LYS A 690 27.86 39.60 -4.41
C LYS A 690 28.89 39.37 -3.30
N SER A 691 28.44 38.82 -2.16
CA SER A 691 29.29 38.42 -1.04
C SER A 691 29.10 36.90 -0.82
N PRO A 692 30.16 36.08 -0.89
CA PRO A 692 30.05 34.62 -0.74
C PRO A 692 29.49 34.18 0.62
N ASP A 693 29.77 34.94 1.68
CA ASP A 693 29.39 34.62 3.06
C ASP A 693 27.97 35.09 3.43
N ALA A 694 27.31 35.87 2.56
CA ALA A 694 25.96 36.35 2.83
C ALA A 694 24.94 35.19 2.82
N ILE A 695 24.05 35.13 3.81
CA ILE A 695 22.96 34.14 3.84
C ILE A 695 21.95 34.44 2.72
N TYR A 696 21.49 33.40 2.03
CA TYR A 696 20.45 33.52 1.01
C TYR A 696 19.15 34.11 1.60
N ARG A 697 18.49 34.99 0.83
CA ARG A 697 17.20 35.58 1.19
C ARG A 697 16.12 35.12 0.20
N SER A 698 14.96 34.75 0.72
CA SER A 698 13.83 34.32 -0.10
C SER A 698 13.45 35.37 -1.16
N GLY A 699 13.07 34.90 -2.34
CA GLY A 699 12.60 35.70 -3.46
C GLY A 699 13.70 36.39 -4.27
N THR A 700 14.98 36.17 -3.96
CA THR A 700 16.10 36.81 -4.69
C THR A 700 16.52 36.05 -5.94
N ASN A 701 16.14 34.77 -6.09
CA ASN A 701 16.44 33.94 -7.25
C ASN A 701 15.33 33.96 -8.32
N GLY A 702 15.71 33.90 -9.60
CA GLY A 702 14.78 33.92 -10.74
C GLY A 702 13.96 32.63 -10.97
N ILE A 703 14.21 31.54 -10.24
CA ILE A 703 13.58 30.23 -10.44
C ILE A 703 12.05 30.27 -10.29
N GLY A 704 11.51 31.15 -9.45
CA GLY A 704 10.06 31.31 -9.30
C GLY A 704 9.38 31.81 -10.56
N MET A 705 9.95 32.82 -11.21
CA MET A 705 9.46 33.35 -12.49
C MET A 705 9.61 32.32 -13.60
N TYR A 706 10.70 31.55 -13.59
CA TYR A 706 10.90 30.47 -14.54
C TYR A 706 9.84 29.36 -14.39
N ALA A 707 9.54 28.95 -13.16
CA ALA A 707 8.49 27.97 -12.87
C ALA A 707 7.11 28.43 -13.34
N GLN A 708 6.73 29.68 -13.09
CA GLN A 708 5.48 30.26 -13.58
C GLN A 708 5.41 30.29 -15.12
N ALA A 709 6.53 30.58 -15.79
CA ALA A 709 6.60 30.55 -17.25
C ALA A 709 6.40 29.13 -17.81
N ILE A 710 7.00 28.12 -17.17
CA ILE A 710 6.80 26.71 -17.52
C ILE A 710 5.33 26.33 -17.36
N GLU A 711 4.71 26.68 -16.22
CA GLU A 711 3.30 26.41 -15.95
C GLU A 711 2.39 26.98 -17.04
N GLY A 712 2.48 28.29 -17.28
CA GLY A 712 1.63 28.97 -18.26
C GLY A 712 1.84 28.44 -19.68
N SER A 713 3.09 28.14 -20.04
CA SER A 713 3.43 27.57 -21.36
C SER A 713 2.88 26.16 -21.55
N CYS A 714 3.04 25.27 -20.56
CA CYS A 714 2.54 23.90 -20.61
C CYS A 714 1.01 23.85 -20.62
N VAL A 715 0.34 24.69 -19.82
CA VAL A 715 -1.13 24.75 -19.78
C VAL A 715 -1.71 25.28 -21.10
N ALA A 716 -1.15 26.36 -21.65
CA ALA A 716 -1.57 26.87 -22.95
C ALA A 716 -1.34 25.85 -24.08
N GLU A 717 -0.22 25.11 -24.03
CA GLU A 717 0.04 24.05 -24.99
C GLU A 717 -0.95 22.88 -24.86
N TYR A 718 -1.31 22.49 -23.64
CA TYR A 718 -2.32 21.47 -23.39
C TYR A 718 -3.69 21.86 -23.94
N GLU A 719 -4.10 23.13 -23.83
CA GLU A 719 -5.35 23.64 -24.40
C GLU A 719 -5.35 23.56 -25.94
N ASN A 720 -4.22 23.90 -26.59
CA ASN A 720 -4.07 23.71 -28.03
C ASN A 720 -4.19 22.23 -28.42
N ILE A 721 -3.51 21.34 -27.68
CA ILE A 721 -3.54 19.89 -27.92
C ILE A 721 -4.94 19.33 -27.77
N CYS A 722 -5.67 19.69 -26.71
CA CYS A 722 -7.05 19.24 -26.48
C CYS A 722 -8.00 19.65 -27.60
N SER A 723 -7.70 20.76 -28.28
CA SER A 723 -8.52 21.31 -29.37
C SER A 723 -8.20 20.67 -30.73
N ILE A 724 -7.03 20.05 -30.90
CA ILE A 724 -6.54 19.51 -32.19
C ILE A 724 -6.55 17.97 -32.19
N PHE A 725 -6.23 17.34 -31.07
CA PHE A 725 -6.01 15.90 -30.96
C PHE A 725 -7.11 15.17 -30.18
N MET A 726 -7.21 13.87 -30.37
CA MET A 726 -8.16 13.01 -29.67
C MET A 726 -7.68 12.73 -28.24
N ARG A 727 -8.61 12.47 -27.31
CA ARG A 727 -8.31 12.30 -25.87
C ARG A 727 -7.22 11.29 -25.55
N GLN A 728 -7.15 10.21 -26.33
CA GLN A 728 -6.14 9.16 -26.16
C GLN A 728 -4.69 9.63 -26.46
N ASP A 729 -4.53 10.68 -27.26
CA ASP A 729 -3.22 11.19 -27.71
C ASP A 729 -2.73 12.38 -26.85
N TRP A 730 -3.59 12.99 -26.02
CA TRP A 730 -3.29 14.23 -25.29
C TRP A 730 -2.01 14.12 -24.45
N GLY A 731 -1.88 13.04 -23.67
CA GLY A 731 -0.71 12.81 -22.83
C GLY A 731 0.58 12.63 -23.64
N ALA A 732 0.54 11.79 -24.67
CA ALA A 732 1.69 11.51 -25.52
C ALA A 732 2.18 12.76 -26.28
N VAL A 733 1.26 13.55 -26.84
CA VAL A 733 1.58 14.79 -27.56
C VAL A 733 2.17 15.82 -26.61
N LEU A 734 1.59 16.00 -25.41
CA LEU A 734 2.08 16.97 -24.43
C LEU A 734 3.46 16.58 -23.92
N GLN A 735 3.68 15.32 -23.58
CA GLN A 735 4.98 14.81 -23.13
C GLN A 735 6.08 15.02 -24.18
N LEU A 736 5.79 14.72 -25.45
CA LEU A 736 6.74 14.90 -26.55
C LEU A 736 7.04 16.38 -26.79
N THR A 737 6.01 17.24 -26.77
CA THR A 737 6.14 18.69 -27.02
C THR A 737 6.92 19.39 -25.89
N CYS A 738 6.66 19.00 -24.63
CA CYS A 738 7.30 19.59 -23.46
C CYS A 738 8.65 18.94 -23.09
N GLN A 739 9.12 17.92 -23.82
CA GLN A 739 10.33 17.19 -23.48
C GLN A 739 11.58 18.09 -23.37
N ALA A 740 11.86 18.89 -24.40
CA ALA A 740 13.01 19.79 -24.44
C ALA A 740 12.99 20.88 -23.35
N PRO A 741 11.90 21.65 -23.16
CA PRO A 741 11.87 22.67 -22.11
C PRO A 741 11.94 22.08 -20.69
N LEU A 742 11.36 20.89 -20.45
CA LEU A 742 11.48 20.22 -19.15
C LEU A 742 12.88 19.67 -18.89
N ALA A 743 13.58 19.18 -19.93
CA ALA A 743 14.98 18.77 -19.82
C ALA A 743 15.89 19.96 -19.47
N GLU A 744 15.61 21.13 -20.04
CA GLU A 744 16.29 22.38 -19.74
C GLU A 744 16.03 22.85 -18.31
N LEU A 745 14.77 22.81 -17.84
CA LEU A 745 14.42 23.05 -16.43
C LEU A 745 15.21 22.11 -15.49
N ALA A 746 15.27 20.82 -15.80
CA ALA A 746 16.04 19.85 -15.02
C ALA A 746 17.55 20.13 -15.03
N ARG A 747 18.10 20.69 -16.13
CA ARG A 747 19.49 21.16 -16.18
C ARG A 747 19.69 22.38 -15.27
N THR A 748 18.82 23.37 -15.34
CA THR A 748 18.86 24.56 -14.47
C THR A 748 18.81 24.18 -12.99
N ILE A 749 17.89 23.29 -12.59
CA ILE A 749 17.79 22.81 -11.19
C ILE A 749 19.09 22.11 -10.76
N ARG A 750 19.71 21.31 -11.65
CA ARG A 750 21.01 20.67 -11.35
C ARG A 750 22.13 21.68 -11.17
N GLU A 751 22.19 22.73 -11.98
CA GLU A 751 23.19 23.80 -11.84
C GLU A 751 23.01 24.58 -10.53
N LEU A 752 21.77 24.92 -10.18
CA LEU A 752 21.44 25.52 -8.88
C LEU A 752 21.85 24.59 -7.74
N ASN A 753 21.54 23.29 -7.84
CA ASN A 753 21.90 22.31 -6.83
C ASN A 753 23.43 22.21 -6.64
N ASN A 754 24.21 22.25 -7.73
CA ASN A 754 25.66 22.23 -7.65
C ASN A 754 26.23 23.49 -6.97
N HIS A 755 25.62 24.65 -7.22
CA HIS A 755 25.98 25.90 -6.53
C HIS A 755 25.66 25.83 -5.03
N ILE A 756 24.49 25.31 -4.67
CA ILE A 756 24.08 25.12 -3.27
C ILE A 756 25.02 24.17 -2.56
N LYS A 757 25.37 23.04 -3.18
CA LYS A 757 26.29 22.04 -2.59
C LYS A 757 27.66 22.63 -2.25
N SER A 758 28.17 23.56 -3.05
CA SER A 758 29.47 24.21 -2.77
C SER A 758 29.40 25.29 -1.68
N HIS A 759 28.20 25.74 -1.32
CA HIS A 759 27.97 26.81 -0.33
C HIS A 759 26.87 26.44 0.67
N LEU A 760 26.87 25.19 1.16
CA LEU A 760 25.73 24.62 1.90
C LEU A 760 25.36 25.43 3.15
N ASN A 761 26.34 26.01 3.83
CA ASN A 761 26.15 26.80 5.06
C ASN A 761 25.39 28.12 4.83
N THR A 762 25.42 28.68 3.61
CA THR A 762 24.80 29.98 3.31
C THR A 762 23.65 29.88 2.30
N ASP A 763 23.68 28.87 1.41
CA ASP A 763 22.74 28.73 0.28
C ASP A 763 21.79 27.52 0.40
N CYS A 764 21.81 26.75 1.50
CA CYS A 764 20.82 25.68 1.73
C CYS A 764 19.36 26.18 1.69
N TYR A 765 19.11 27.45 2.06
CA TYR A 765 17.79 28.07 1.98
C TYR A 765 17.25 28.18 0.55
N LEU A 766 18.13 28.36 -0.45
CA LEU A 766 17.74 28.32 -1.86
C LEU A 766 17.25 26.90 -2.23
N ALA A 767 17.80 25.85 -1.62
CA ALA A 767 17.32 24.48 -1.81
C ALA A 767 15.88 24.29 -1.30
N TYR A 768 15.56 24.90 -0.15
CA TYR A 768 14.21 24.87 0.44
C TYR A 768 13.22 25.58 -0.47
N GLU A 769 13.56 26.77 -0.95
CA GLU A 769 12.71 27.56 -1.84
C GLU A 769 12.50 26.88 -3.20
N VAL A 770 13.57 26.39 -3.85
CA VAL A 770 13.46 25.61 -5.09
C VAL A 770 12.57 24.38 -4.89
N THR A 771 12.69 23.71 -3.75
CA THR A 771 11.87 22.53 -3.43
C THR A 771 10.39 22.87 -3.33
N GLU A 772 10.03 23.96 -2.67
CA GLU A 772 8.65 24.43 -2.57
C GLU A 772 8.11 24.85 -3.95
N ILE A 773 8.82 25.73 -4.65
CA ILE A 773 8.40 26.28 -5.94
C ILE A 773 8.13 25.15 -6.94
N MET A 774 9.02 24.15 -7.00
CA MET A 774 8.90 23.06 -7.97
C MET A 774 7.89 22.01 -7.57
N SER A 775 7.71 21.75 -6.27
CA SER A 775 6.63 20.87 -5.81
C SER A 775 5.26 21.49 -6.12
N ASN A 776 5.12 22.80 -5.91
CA ASN A 776 3.90 23.53 -6.25
C ASN A 776 3.66 23.57 -7.77
N LEU A 777 4.70 23.79 -8.59
CA LEU A 777 4.58 23.70 -10.05
C LEU A 777 4.06 22.33 -10.48
N ALA A 778 4.68 21.24 -9.99
CA ALA A 778 4.30 19.89 -10.38
C ALA A 778 2.84 19.58 -10.04
N ASN A 779 2.35 20.03 -8.88
CA ASN A 779 0.95 19.86 -8.48
C ASN A 779 -0.01 20.68 -9.35
N ARG A 780 0.29 21.97 -9.62
CA ARG A 780 -0.60 22.81 -10.46
C ARG A 780 -0.65 22.35 -11.90
N VAL A 781 0.47 21.91 -12.47
CA VAL A 781 0.49 21.34 -13.82
C VAL A 781 -0.35 20.06 -13.86
N GLU A 782 -0.17 19.15 -12.90
CA GLU A 782 -0.99 17.93 -12.80
C GLU A 782 -2.49 18.24 -12.70
N GLU A 783 -2.89 19.18 -11.84
CA GLU A 783 -4.29 19.55 -11.65
C GLU A 783 -4.94 20.06 -12.94
N ARG A 784 -4.15 20.70 -13.82
CA ARG A 784 -4.64 21.33 -15.06
C ARG A 784 -4.52 20.44 -16.29
N THR A 785 -3.51 19.57 -16.35
CA THR A 785 -3.21 18.76 -17.55
C THR A 785 -3.36 17.26 -17.33
N GLY A 786 -3.34 16.79 -16.08
CA GLY A 786 -3.31 15.37 -15.71
C GLY A 786 -2.01 14.66 -16.08
N GLU A 787 -0.96 15.41 -16.45
CA GLU A 787 0.26 14.90 -17.07
C GLU A 787 1.51 15.64 -16.53
N LEU A 788 2.71 15.11 -16.87
CA LEU A 788 4.03 15.72 -16.58
C LEU A 788 4.51 15.73 -15.11
N LYS A 789 3.66 15.41 -14.13
CA LYS A 789 4.05 15.37 -12.71
C LYS A 789 5.26 14.46 -12.45
N GLY A 790 5.30 13.28 -13.07
CA GLY A 790 6.42 12.34 -12.93
C GLY A 790 7.76 12.95 -13.37
N THR A 791 7.76 13.65 -14.52
CA THR A 791 8.94 14.30 -15.08
C THR A 791 9.42 15.46 -14.19
N LEU A 792 8.49 16.29 -13.71
CA LEU A 792 8.80 17.42 -12.81
C LEU A 792 9.30 16.93 -11.45
N ALA A 793 8.69 15.89 -10.88
CA ALA A 793 9.13 15.28 -9.63
C ALA A 793 10.54 14.67 -9.74
N ALA A 794 10.86 14.03 -10.88
CA ALA A 794 12.20 13.49 -11.14
C ALA A 794 13.27 14.58 -11.18
N ALA A 795 12.98 15.72 -11.81
CA ALA A 795 13.88 16.88 -11.87
C ALA A 795 14.18 17.47 -10.47
N LEU A 796 13.24 17.39 -9.54
CA LEU A 796 13.36 17.94 -8.19
C LEU A 796 14.17 17.05 -7.23
N LYS A 797 14.26 15.74 -7.48
CA LYS A 797 14.91 14.77 -6.58
C LYS A 797 16.31 15.20 -6.11
N PRO A 798 17.24 15.65 -6.98
CA PRO A 798 18.61 15.97 -6.56
C PRO A 798 18.72 17.15 -5.58
N VAL A 799 17.87 18.17 -5.70
CA VAL A 799 17.90 19.34 -4.80
C VAL A 799 17.19 19.05 -3.49
N ARG A 800 16.14 18.22 -3.51
CA ARG A 800 15.47 17.74 -2.30
C ARG A 800 16.43 16.93 -1.41
N GLU A 801 17.29 16.10 -2.00
CA GLU A 801 18.31 15.36 -1.24
C GLU A 801 19.39 16.29 -0.67
N THR A 802 19.84 17.29 -1.41
CA THR A 802 20.75 18.32 -0.87
C THR A 802 20.12 19.07 0.31
N ALA A 803 18.84 19.41 0.21
CA ALA A 803 18.12 20.08 1.28
C ALA A 803 18.06 19.21 2.56
N LYS A 804 17.81 17.89 2.43
CA LYS A 804 17.87 16.94 3.55
C LYS A 804 19.26 16.89 4.19
N ILE A 805 20.31 16.73 3.38
CA ILE A 805 21.70 16.65 3.85
C ILE A 805 22.10 17.93 4.61
N SER A 806 21.62 19.08 4.16
CA SER A 806 21.97 20.37 4.78
C SER A 806 21.59 20.47 6.26
N LEU A 807 20.47 19.86 6.68
CA LEU A 807 20.02 19.90 8.07
C LEU A 807 21.04 19.28 9.03
N ALA A 808 21.64 18.17 8.62
CA ALA A 808 22.66 17.47 9.41
C ALA A 808 24.01 18.19 9.38
N GLU A 809 24.44 18.70 8.21
CA GLU A 809 25.68 19.48 8.09
C GLU A 809 25.63 20.77 8.90
N LEU A 810 24.49 21.49 8.94
CA LEU A 810 24.33 22.70 9.76
C LEU A 810 24.48 22.43 11.26
N LEU A 811 23.97 21.28 11.72
CA LEU A 811 24.12 20.84 13.10
C LEU A 811 25.60 20.50 13.40
N ASP A 812 26.27 19.77 12.51
CA ASP A 812 27.68 19.40 12.69
C ASP A 812 28.63 20.60 12.52
N ASP A 813 28.33 21.57 11.67
CA ASP A 813 29.04 22.86 11.58
C ASP A 813 29.04 23.59 12.93
N THR A 814 27.93 23.54 13.66
CA THR A 814 27.81 24.12 15.01
C THR A 814 28.80 23.48 15.98
N LYS A 815 28.85 22.15 16.01
CA LYS A 815 29.81 21.41 16.85
C LYS A 815 31.25 21.72 16.42
N ARG A 816 31.51 21.80 15.11
CA ARG A 816 32.84 22.09 14.55
C ARG A 816 33.33 23.48 14.95
N LYS A 817 32.48 24.51 14.83
CA LYS A 817 32.78 25.88 15.26
C LYS A 817 33.16 25.95 16.74
N VAL A 818 32.40 25.29 17.62
CA VAL A 818 32.73 25.22 19.06
C VAL A 818 34.03 24.43 19.30
N GLY A 819 34.21 23.32 18.59
CA GLY A 819 35.42 22.49 18.68
C GLY A 819 36.70 23.21 18.29
N LEU A 820 36.63 24.12 17.31
CA LEU A 820 37.76 24.92 16.82
C LEU A 820 38.16 26.08 17.73
N LEU A 821 37.36 26.43 18.74
CA LEU A 821 37.71 27.49 19.68
C LEU A 821 39.01 27.15 20.43
N GLN A 822 39.96 28.08 20.44
CA GLN A 822 41.23 27.88 21.13
C GLN A 822 41.21 28.42 22.56
N THR A 823 40.41 29.45 22.80
CA THR A 823 40.27 30.11 24.10
C THR A 823 38.79 30.37 24.43
N LEU A 824 38.49 30.47 25.71
CA LEU A 824 37.19 30.92 26.23
C LEU A 824 37.41 32.06 27.23
N PRO A 825 36.44 32.98 27.38
CA PRO A 825 36.56 34.06 28.36
C PRO A 825 36.76 33.51 29.79
N PRO A 826 37.84 33.91 30.49
CA PRO A 826 38.19 33.35 31.80
C PRO A 826 37.22 33.74 32.93
N ASP A 827 36.33 34.69 32.67
CA ASP A 827 35.29 35.19 33.55
C ASP A 827 33.90 34.57 33.29
N GLY A 828 33.80 33.70 32.27
CA GLY A 828 32.55 33.03 31.87
C GLY A 828 31.64 33.85 30.96
N ALA A 829 32.14 34.92 30.32
CA ALA A 829 31.36 35.70 29.35
C ALA A 829 30.84 34.85 28.16
N PRO A 830 29.66 35.19 27.60
CA PRO A 830 29.09 34.49 26.45
C PRO A 830 29.91 34.71 25.17
N ILE A 831 29.75 33.81 24.19
CA ILE A 831 30.49 33.84 22.92
C ILE A 831 29.57 33.91 21.70
N PRO A 832 30.00 34.49 20.56
CA PRO A 832 29.14 34.75 19.39
C PRO A 832 28.44 33.53 18.80
N VAL A 833 29.07 32.34 18.85
CA VAL A 833 28.52 31.11 18.27
C VAL A 833 27.14 30.74 18.84
N VAL A 834 26.84 31.16 20.08
CA VAL A 834 25.51 30.97 20.69
C VAL A 834 24.46 31.76 19.92
N SER A 835 24.68 33.07 19.74
CA SER A 835 23.77 33.95 19.04
C SER A 835 23.70 33.63 17.54
N GLU A 836 24.81 33.28 16.89
CA GLU A 836 24.84 32.87 15.48
C GLU A 836 24.00 31.62 15.23
N THR A 837 24.08 30.61 16.12
CA THR A 837 23.30 29.38 16.01
C THR A 837 21.80 29.66 16.14
N MET A 838 21.42 30.53 17.09
CA MET A 838 20.02 30.90 17.29
C MET A 838 19.47 31.74 16.14
N GLN A 839 20.24 32.70 15.62
CA GLN A 839 19.86 33.47 14.42
C GLN A 839 19.61 32.55 13.22
N ARG A 840 20.44 31.52 13.03
CA ARG A 840 20.22 30.53 11.98
C ARG A 840 18.90 29.78 12.14
N LEU A 841 18.58 29.31 13.35
CA LEU A 841 17.29 28.66 13.63
C LEU A 841 16.11 29.59 13.38
N GLN A 842 16.24 30.89 13.70
CA GLN A 842 15.22 31.90 13.40
C GLN A 842 15.05 32.09 11.88
N THR A 843 16.15 32.21 11.11
CA THR A 843 16.07 32.29 9.63
C THR A 843 15.39 31.07 9.02
N MET A 844 15.59 29.87 9.58
CA MET A 844 14.92 28.66 9.09
C MET A 844 13.39 28.72 9.25
N VAL A 845 12.86 29.48 10.20
CA VAL A 845 11.39 29.66 10.35
C VAL A 845 10.77 30.36 9.14
N GLU A 846 11.51 31.24 8.46
CA GLU A 846 11.05 31.87 7.20
C GLU A 846 10.78 30.82 6.10
N PHE A 847 11.42 29.65 6.19
CA PHE A 847 11.30 28.52 5.27
C PHE A 847 10.56 27.34 5.90
N LEU A 848 9.73 27.58 6.93
CA LEU A 848 9.10 26.52 7.73
C LEU A 848 8.27 25.55 6.87
N ARG A 849 7.55 26.04 5.85
CA ARG A 849 6.71 25.19 4.99
C ARG A 849 7.53 24.18 4.16
N PRO A 850 8.54 24.58 3.36
CA PRO A 850 9.40 23.62 2.66
C PRO A 850 10.17 22.73 3.62
N ILE A 851 10.67 23.27 4.74
CA ILE A 851 11.40 22.48 5.74
C ILE A 851 10.48 21.43 6.35
N SER A 852 9.22 21.75 6.69
CA SER A 852 8.26 20.79 7.22
C SER A 852 8.05 19.60 6.27
N MET A 853 7.93 19.85 4.96
CA MET A 853 7.82 18.79 3.95
C MET A 853 9.09 17.92 3.87
N ILE A 854 10.26 18.55 4.00
CA ILE A 854 11.54 17.84 4.04
C ILE A 854 11.66 17.01 5.31
N MET A 855 11.24 17.56 6.46
CA MET A 855 11.25 16.90 7.77
C MET A 855 10.35 15.67 7.79
N ILE A 856 9.14 15.75 7.24
CA ILE A 856 8.26 14.59 7.07
C ILE A 856 8.95 13.51 6.23
N SER A 857 9.63 13.90 5.14
CA SER A 857 10.36 12.94 4.30
C SER A 857 11.64 12.38 4.94
N LEU A 858 12.26 13.11 5.86
CA LEU A 858 13.49 12.72 6.55
C LEU A 858 13.17 11.82 7.76
N GLY A 859 12.02 12.03 8.39
CA GLY A 859 11.64 11.40 9.65
C GLY A 859 12.23 12.12 10.86
N ASP A 860 11.58 11.96 12.01
CA ASP A 860 12.07 12.50 13.27
C ASP A 860 13.43 11.88 13.65
N GLY A 861 14.39 12.73 13.99
CA GLY A 861 15.77 12.34 14.29
C GLY A 861 16.64 11.99 13.08
N GLY A 862 16.13 12.06 11.84
CA GLY A 862 16.88 11.69 10.62
C GLY A 862 18.09 12.60 10.31
N TRP A 863 18.23 13.74 10.99
CA TRP A 863 19.40 14.64 10.93
C TRP A 863 20.59 14.20 11.80
N LYS A 864 20.42 13.23 12.71
CA LYS A 864 21.48 12.83 13.67
C LYS A 864 22.55 11.91 13.08
N SER A 865 22.40 11.42 11.84
CA SER A 865 23.22 10.34 11.27
C SER A 865 23.94 10.74 9.97
N VAL A 866 25.02 11.53 10.08
CA VAL A 866 25.94 11.75 8.93
C VAL A 866 26.99 10.64 8.81
N ALA A 867 27.25 9.87 9.88
CA ALA A 867 28.15 8.71 9.82
C ALA A 867 27.60 7.52 9.00
N ALA A 868 26.33 7.56 8.57
CA ALA A 868 25.72 6.57 7.69
C ALA A 868 25.79 6.91 6.20
N ALA A 869 26.21 8.11 5.80
CA ALA A 869 26.26 8.51 4.39
C ALA A 869 27.34 7.78 3.56
N ASN A 870 28.26 7.04 4.20
CA ASN A 870 29.25 6.17 3.56
C ASN A 870 28.91 4.67 3.61
N ARG A 871 27.70 4.29 4.06
CA ARG A 871 27.19 2.93 3.84
C ARG A 871 26.38 2.91 2.55
N SER A 872 26.53 1.82 1.80
CA SER A 872 25.87 1.56 0.53
C SER A 872 24.40 2.00 0.49
N LEU A 873 23.95 2.37 -0.71
CA LEU A 873 22.57 2.72 -1.11
C LEU A 873 21.48 1.67 -0.76
N ASP A 874 21.80 0.63 0.01
CA ASP A 874 20.94 -0.53 0.32
C ASP A 874 20.47 -0.60 1.79
N THR A 875 20.60 0.49 2.57
CA THR A 875 20.02 0.53 3.92
C THR A 875 18.68 1.25 3.93
N ILE A 876 17.62 0.47 4.12
CA ILE A 876 16.22 0.89 4.26
C ILE A 876 16.13 1.87 5.45
N PRO A 877 15.56 3.08 5.29
CA PRO A 877 15.31 4.00 6.40
C PRO A 877 14.42 3.32 7.45
N SER A 878 14.74 3.46 8.73
CA SER A 878 13.95 2.85 9.82
C SER A 878 12.50 3.36 9.80
N LEU A 879 11.54 2.46 10.07
CA LEU A 879 10.08 2.69 10.13
C LEU A 879 9.59 3.89 10.97
N ALA A 880 10.44 4.52 11.78
CA ALA A 880 10.14 5.77 12.47
C ALA A 880 10.05 7.00 11.53
N SER A 881 10.46 6.88 10.26
CA SER A 881 10.53 8.00 9.32
C SER A 881 9.29 8.22 8.45
N PHE A 882 8.24 7.41 8.59
CA PHE A 882 7.00 7.54 7.82
C PHE A 882 5.78 7.28 8.70
N ASP A 883 5.49 8.22 9.58
CA ASP A 883 4.17 8.36 10.19
C ASP A 883 3.27 9.17 9.24
N PRO A 884 2.18 8.58 8.69
CA PRO A 884 1.23 9.26 7.83
C PRO A 884 0.49 10.44 8.49
N GLY A 885 0.64 10.61 9.82
CA GLY A 885 0.16 11.75 10.60
C GLY A 885 1.26 12.69 11.11
N ALA A 886 2.51 12.55 10.67
CA ALA A 886 3.63 13.37 11.15
C ALA A 886 3.43 14.87 10.85
N ASP A 887 3.36 15.69 11.88
CA ASP A 887 3.43 17.14 11.73
C ASP A 887 4.89 17.57 11.50
N GLY A 888 5.19 18.03 10.29
CA GLY A 888 6.53 18.51 9.92
C GLY A 888 7.01 19.69 10.77
N LYS A 889 6.10 20.47 11.38
CA LYS A 889 6.46 21.54 12.31
C LYS A 889 6.95 20.98 13.65
N GLU A 890 6.33 19.90 14.12
CA GLU A 890 6.74 19.21 15.36
C GLU A 890 8.11 18.56 15.18
N ILE A 891 8.36 17.92 14.03
CA ILE A 891 9.68 17.37 13.70
C ILE A 891 10.73 18.50 13.62
N PHE A 892 10.38 19.64 13.02
CA PHE A 892 11.28 20.80 13.00
C PHE A 892 11.54 21.36 14.42
N ALA A 893 10.53 21.38 15.29
CA ALA A 893 10.72 21.75 16.69
C ALA A 893 11.70 20.81 17.41
N HIS A 894 11.64 19.49 17.16
CA HIS A 894 12.62 18.54 17.66
C HIS A 894 14.04 18.83 17.14
N TYR A 895 14.19 19.12 15.84
CA TYR A 895 15.47 19.53 15.25
C TYR A 895 16.06 20.77 15.94
N CYS A 896 15.22 21.78 16.22
CA CYS A 896 15.64 22.96 16.97
C CYS A 896 16.12 22.60 18.38
N THR A 897 15.38 21.76 19.12
CA THR A 897 15.78 21.33 20.47
C THR A 897 17.08 20.52 20.46
N ASP A 898 17.27 19.61 19.49
CA ASP A 898 18.49 18.84 19.33
C ASP A 898 19.69 19.70 18.98
N THR A 899 19.49 20.73 18.15
CA THR A 899 20.55 21.68 17.78
C THR A 899 20.98 22.51 18.99
N ILE A 900 20.02 22.96 19.81
CA ILE A 900 20.28 23.68 21.07
C ILE A 900 21.02 22.79 22.07
N ASP A 901 20.60 21.53 22.23
CA ASP A 901 21.24 20.58 23.13
C ASP A 901 22.66 20.23 22.67
N ALA A 902 22.85 19.98 21.37
CA ALA A 902 24.17 19.72 20.79
C ALA A 902 25.13 20.91 20.95
N LEU A 903 24.63 22.14 20.81
CA LEU A 903 25.40 23.36 21.09
C LEU A 903 25.83 23.41 22.55
N LEU A 904 24.90 23.28 23.50
CA LEU A 904 25.18 23.36 24.94
C LEU A 904 26.11 22.23 25.41
N LEU A 905 25.96 21.03 24.85
CA LEU A 905 26.85 19.90 25.12
C LEU A 905 28.28 20.17 24.64
N ALA A 906 28.44 20.65 23.41
CA ALA A 906 29.76 21.02 22.88
C ALA A 906 30.41 22.14 23.71
N LEU A 907 29.61 23.13 24.12
CA LEU A 907 30.07 24.23 24.98
C LEU A 907 30.51 23.75 26.37
N ASP A 908 29.77 22.85 27.03
CA ASP A 908 30.15 22.28 28.33
C ASP A 908 31.43 21.47 28.25
N GLN A 909 31.59 20.63 27.22
CA GLN A 909 32.82 19.87 27.00
C GLN A 909 34.01 20.80 26.81
N LYS A 910 33.86 21.82 25.95
CA LYS A 910 34.92 22.78 25.66
C LYS A 910 35.27 23.65 26.88
N ALA A 911 34.27 24.09 27.63
CA ALA A 911 34.42 24.86 28.86
C ALA A 911 35.19 24.08 29.93
N ARG A 912 34.91 22.79 30.12
CA ARG A 912 35.64 21.93 31.06
C ARG A 912 37.11 21.75 30.69
N MET A 913 37.43 21.77 29.40
CA MET A 913 38.81 21.65 28.91
C MET A 913 39.61 22.94 29.08
N LEU A 914 38.99 24.11 28.84
CA LEU A 914 39.71 25.37 28.75
C LEU A 914 39.60 26.26 30.00
N LEU A 915 38.52 26.16 30.77
CA LEU A 915 38.30 26.97 31.97
C LEU A 915 38.76 26.23 33.23
N LYS A 916 39.48 26.94 34.10
CA LYS A 916 40.01 26.40 35.36
C LYS A 916 39.05 26.69 36.52
N GLY A 917 38.12 25.76 36.76
CA GLY A 917 37.25 25.77 37.95
C GLY A 917 35.77 25.51 37.61
N LYS A 918 35.08 24.75 38.47
CA LYS A 918 33.68 24.36 38.22
C LYS A 918 32.73 25.56 38.23
N SER A 919 32.96 26.56 39.09
CA SER A 919 32.09 27.73 39.21
C SER A 919 32.07 28.59 37.95
N VAL A 920 33.23 28.81 37.30
CA VAL A 920 33.29 29.58 36.05
C VAL A 920 32.68 28.82 34.87
N VAL A 921 32.82 27.48 34.83
CA VAL A 921 32.10 26.63 33.87
C VAL A 921 30.58 26.75 34.07
N GLY A 922 30.12 26.75 35.33
CA GLY A 922 28.72 26.98 35.68
C GLY A 922 28.20 28.34 35.19
N VAL A 923 28.96 29.42 35.37
CA VAL A 923 28.62 30.76 34.86
C VAL A 923 28.50 30.78 33.34
N PHE A 924 29.50 30.24 32.64
CA PHE A 924 29.51 30.22 31.17
C PHE A 924 28.29 29.51 30.57
N ILE A 925 27.92 28.36 31.12
CA ILE A 925 26.74 27.61 30.66
C ILE A 925 25.44 28.32 31.02
N ALA A 926 25.33 28.91 32.22
CA ALA A 926 24.13 29.65 32.62
C ALA A 926 23.89 30.90 31.76
N ASN A 927 24.95 31.64 31.40
CA ASN A 927 24.87 32.76 30.46
C ASN A 927 24.38 32.30 29.09
N SER A 928 24.95 31.20 28.58
CA SER A 928 24.57 30.63 27.27
C SER A 928 23.10 30.21 27.24
N VAL A 929 22.61 29.53 28.28
CA VAL A 929 21.20 29.13 28.42
C VAL A 929 20.27 30.36 28.45
N THR A 930 20.63 31.40 29.20
CA THR A 930 19.83 32.62 29.34
C THR A 930 19.70 33.37 28.01
N ILE A 931 20.78 33.43 27.22
CA ILE A 931 20.76 34.04 25.89
C ILE A 931 19.87 33.25 24.93
N ILE A 932 20.00 31.91 24.92
CA ILE A 932 19.16 31.04 24.09
C ILE A 932 17.68 31.25 24.43
N GLU A 933 17.33 31.22 25.72
CA GLU A 933 15.96 31.42 26.18
C GLU A 933 15.39 32.78 25.77
N ARG A 934 16.20 33.85 25.88
CA ARG A 934 15.81 35.20 25.44
C ARG A 934 15.58 35.24 23.92
N MET A 935 16.49 34.68 23.13
CA MET A 935 16.36 34.67 21.67
C MET A 935 15.22 33.80 21.16
N VAL A 936 14.88 32.70 21.83
CA VAL A 936 13.67 31.92 21.49
C VAL A 936 12.42 32.76 21.74
N ARG A 937 12.29 33.32 22.96
CA ARG A 937 11.10 34.07 23.38
C ARG A 937 10.83 35.29 22.51
N ASP A 938 11.88 35.97 22.07
CA ASP A 938 11.77 37.22 21.31
C ASP A 938 11.65 36.99 19.78
N SER A 939 11.29 35.76 19.33
CA SER A 939 11.21 35.39 17.91
C SER A 939 10.06 34.43 17.60
N ASP A 940 9.81 34.20 16.30
CA ASP A 940 8.79 33.24 15.81
C ASP A 940 9.12 31.77 16.13
N LEU A 941 10.25 31.48 16.77
CA LEU A 941 10.54 30.17 17.37
C LEU A 941 9.73 29.90 18.63
N ALA A 942 9.28 30.94 19.35
CA ALA A 942 8.53 30.80 20.59
C ALA A 942 7.32 29.85 20.49
N PRO A 943 6.37 30.03 19.54
CA PRO A 943 5.22 29.15 19.42
C PRO A 943 5.58 27.71 19.00
N LEU A 944 6.73 27.51 18.33
CA LEU A 944 7.18 26.17 17.93
C LEU A 944 7.83 25.40 19.08
N LEU A 945 8.43 26.10 20.04
CA LEU A 945 9.16 25.51 21.17
C LEU A 945 8.40 25.58 22.50
N GLU A 946 7.16 26.08 22.48
CA GLU A 946 6.30 26.16 23.66
C GLU A 946 6.09 24.76 24.27
N GLY A 947 6.32 24.62 25.58
CA GLY A 947 6.28 23.33 26.28
C GLY A 947 7.49 22.41 26.08
N ARG A 948 8.42 22.73 25.17
CA ARG A 948 9.61 21.90 24.84
C ARG A 948 10.94 22.45 25.39
N LEU A 949 10.92 23.67 25.93
CA LEU A 949 12.09 24.30 26.54
C LEU A 949 12.54 23.70 27.88
N GLY A 950 11.87 22.66 28.39
CA GLY A 950 12.30 21.93 29.60
C GLY A 950 13.73 21.36 29.51
N VAL A 951 14.27 21.18 28.29
CA VAL A 951 15.68 20.84 28.09
C VAL A 951 16.62 21.91 28.66
N LEU A 952 16.27 23.19 28.53
CA LEU A 952 17.07 24.30 29.08
C LEU A 952 17.10 24.30 30.61
N ASP A 953 16.03 23.85 31.26
CA ASP A 953 16.00 23.71 32.72
C ASP A 953 17.00 22.66 33.22
N THR A 954 17.24 21.60 32.44
CA THR A 954 18.23 20.58 32.76
C THR A 954 19.64 21.17 32.73
N TRP A 955 19.95 21.98 31.70
CA TRP A 955 21.22 22.70 31.61
C TRP A 955 21.36 23.78 32.67
N ARG A 956 20.28 24.51 33.00
CA ARG A 956 20.26 25.50 34.09
C ARG A 956 20.56 24.85 35.44
N LYS A 957 19.94 23.71 35.74
CA LYS A 957 20.21 22.92 36.96
C LYS A 957 21.66 22.42 37.01
N LYS A 958 22.19 21.92 35.88
CA LYS A 958 23.59 21.48 35.76
C LYS A 958 24.56 22.63 36.02
N ALA A 959 24.32 23.79 35.41
CA ALA A 959 25.11 25.00 35.62
C ALA A 959 25.10 25.45 37.09
N THR A 960 23.92 25.45 37.70
CA THR A 960 23.70 25.76 39.11
C THR A 960 24.44 24.80 40.04
N ALA A 961 24.40 23.49 39.74
CA ALA A 961 25.12 22.48 40.54
C ALA A 961 26.65 22.66 40.45
N LEU A 962 27.18 23.00 39.28
CA LEU A 962 28.62 23.30 39.12
C LEU A 962 29.04 24.55 39.88
N TYR A 963 28.17 25.57 39.91
CA TYR A 963 28.40 26.81 40.64
C TYR A 963 28.34 26.62 42.16
N THR A 964 27.29 25.97 42.65
CA THR A 964 27.02 25.74 44.09
C THR A 964 27.90 24.67 44.73
N ASP A 965 28.70 23.93 43.95
CA ASP A 965 29.68 22.95 44.47
C ASP A 965 30.63 23.60 45.49
N ALA A 966 31.11 24.80 45.20
CA ALA A 966 31.94 25.58 46.13
C ALA A 966 31.20 25.88 47.44
N CYS A 967 29.89 26.15 47.38
CA CYS A 967 29.10 26.35 48.59
C CYS A 967 28.93 25.03 49.37
N LYS A 968 28.89 23.87 48.70
CA LYS A 968 28.77 22.58 49.38
C LYS A 968 30.03 22.26 50.17
N GLU A 969 31.19 22.53 49.59
CA GLU A 969 32.47 22.42 50.31
C GLU A 969 32.49 23.30 51.57
N LEU A 970 32.03 24.55 51.47
CA LEU A 970 31.92 25.44 52.63
C LEU A 970 30.94 24.94 53.68
N SER A 971 29.81 24.35 53.26
CA SER A 971 28.79 23.83 54.18
C SER A 971 29.31 22.73 55.11
N ILE A 972 30.33 21.96 54.69
CA ILE A 972 30.96 20.90 55.50
C ILE A 972 31.52 21.46 56.81
N HIS A 973 32.08 22.67 56.78
CA HIS A 973 32.62 23.33 57.97
C HIS A 973 31.53 23.76 58.95
N LEU A 974 30.27 23.85 58.50
CA LEU A 974 29.12 24.26 59.30
C LEU A 974 28.32 23.07 59.87
N PHE A 975 28.61 21.83 59.45
CA PHE A 975 27.96 20.63 59.98
C PHE A 975 28.56 20.16 61.30
N ASP A 976 27.68 19.61 62.15
CA ASP A 976 28.02 19.19 63.50
C ASP A 976 28.09 17.65 63.60
N VAL A 977 29.30 17.10 63.62
CA VAL A 977 29.56 15.65 63.71
C VAL A 977 29.69 15.17 65.15
N ILE A 978 29.88 16.09 66.11
CA ILE A 978 30.26 15.77 67.50
C ILE A 978 29.05 15.27 68.32
N HIS A 979 27.82 15.55 67.89
CA HIS A 979 26.60 15.27 68.67
C HIS A 979 25.74 14.09 68.17
N THR A 980 26.13 13.38 67.11
CA THR A 980 25.35 12.22 66.60
C THR A 980 25.72 10.88 67.23
N SER A 981 26.81 10.78 68.02
CA SER A 981 27.29 9.51 68.60
C SER A 981 26.88 9.24 70.05
N ARG A 982 26.03 10.07 70.68
CA ARG A 982 25.51 9.84 72.04
C ARG A 982 24.03 9.46 72.02
N THR A 983 23.69 8.41 72.76
CA THR A 983 22.40 7.68 72.82
C THR A 983 21.19 8.46 73.35
N GLN A 984 21.23 9.79 73.43
CA GLN A 984 20.06 10.63 73.73
C GLN A 984 20.07 11.90 72.88
N ARG A 985 19.02 12.09 72.07
CA ARG A 985 18.72 13.36 71.41
C ARG A 985 18.25 14.37 72.47
N PRO A 986 18.87 15.56 72.61
CA PRO A 986 18.30 16.63 73.42
C PRO A 986 17.08 17.27 72.71
N PRO A 987 16.14 17.87 73.46
CA PRO A 987 15.00 18.57 72.87
C PRO A 987 15.48 19.81 72.11
N SER A 988 14.79 20.14 71.02
CA SER A 988 14.99 21.35 70.23
C SER A 988 14.57 22.58 71.04
N GLY A 989 15.52 23.16 71.77
CA GLY A 989 15.35 24.38 72.55
C GLY A 989 16.66 25.16 72.66
N SER A 990 16.57 26.48 72.70
CA SER A 990 17.67 27.44 72.80
C SER A 990 18.47 27.26 74.10
N ASN A 991 19.47 26.39 74.09
CA ASN A 991 20.56 26.46 75.06
C ASN A 991 21.47 27.62 74.67
N GLU A 992 21.69 28.57 75.58
CA GLU A 992 22.61 29.71 75.38
C GLU A 992 23.98 29.19 74.93
N SER A 993 24.51 29.70 73.83
CA SER A 993 25.85 29.37 73.27
C SER A 993 26.93 29.25 74.35
N ALA A 994 26.90 30.13 75.35
CA ALA A 994 27.78 30.12 76.52
C ALA A 994 27.74 28.80 77.32
N SER A 995 26.57 28.19 77.48
CA SER A 995 26.38 26.91 78.19
C SER A 995 26.96 25.74 77.42
N ILE A 996 26.73 25.69 76.11
CA ILE A 996 27.23 24.66 75.20
C ILE A 996 28.75 24.73 75.14
N VAL A 997 29.31 25.93 74.91
CA VAL A 997 30.76 26.14 74.84
C VAL A 997 31.45 25.78 76.16
N LYS A 998 30.83 26.03 77.33
CA LYS A 998 31.39 25.60 78.64
C LYS A 998 31.50 24.08 78.77
N SER A 999 30.56 23.33 78.19
CA SER A 999 30.50 21.85 78.26
C SER A 999 31.48 21.11 77.34
N LEU A 1000 32.13 21.81 76.41
CA LEU A 1000 33.04 21.23 75.41
C LEU A 1000 34.46 21.02 75.94
N SER A 1001 35.12 19.96 75.45
CA SER A 1001 36.54 19.70 75.73
C SER A 1001 37.44 20.74 75.04
N SER A 1002 38.69 20.88 75.51
CA SER A 1002 39.67 21.77 74.87
C SER A 1002 39.93 21.41 73.40
N LYS A 1003 39.86 20.12 73.06
CA LYS A 1003 40.01 19.62 71.69
C LYS A 1003 38.82 20.02 70.80
N ASP A 1004 37.60 19.92 71.31
CA ASP A 1004 36.39 20.31 70.57
C ASP A 1004 36.33 21.82 70.34
N LYS A 1005 36.75 22.61 71.34
CA LYS A 1005 36.85 24.07 71.22
C LYS A 1005 37.82 24.49 70.11
N GLU A 1006 38.97 23.84 70.03
CA GLU A 1006 39.95 24.14 68.97
C GLU A 1006 39.46 23.69 67.59
N SER A 1007 38.74 22.56 67.52
CA SER A 1007 38.09 22.10 66.28
C SER A 1007 37.05 23.10 65.76
N ILE A 1008 36.20 23.66 66.63
CA ILE A 1008 35.17 24.64 66.25
C ILE A 1008 35.79 25.97 65.79
N LYS A 1009 36.85 26.45 66.44
CA LYS A 1009 37.61 27.62 65.96
C LYS A 1009 38.20 27.38 64.57
N GLY A 1010 38.77 26.19 64.35
CA GLY A 1010 39.29 25.79 63.04
C GLY A 1010 38.20 25.77 61.95
N LYS A 1011 36.99 25.30 62.30
CA LYS A 1011 35.82 25.35 61.40
C LYS A 1011 35.41 26.78 61.03
N PHE A 1012 35.36 27.70 61.99
CA PHE A 1012 35.07 29.12 61.71
C PHE A 1012 36.13 29.75 60.80
N GLN A 1013 37.42 29.49 61.04
CA GLN A 1013 38.49 30.03 60.19
C GLN A 1013 38.45 29.47 58.77
N ALA A 1014 38.26 28.16 58.62
CA ALA A 1014 38.12 27.51 57.32
C ALA A 1014 36.91 28.04 56.55
N PHE A 1015 35.76 28.22 57.22
CA PHE A 1015 34.58 28.81 56.61
C PHE A 1015 34.82 30.27 56.19
N ASN A 1016 35.38 31.13 57.06
CA ASN A 1016 35.60 32.54 56.72
C ASN A 1016 36.51 32.70 55.50
N SER A 1017 37.65 31.98 55.48
CA SER A 1017 38.59 32.05 54.36
C SER A 1017 37.97 31.57 53.05
N GLY A 1018 37.20 30.49 53.09
CA GLY A 1018 36.55 29.97 51.89
C GLY A 1018 35.35 30.81 51.44
N PHE A 1019 34.61 31.42 52.37
CA PHE A 1019 33.49 32.30 52.06
C PHE A 1019 33.95 33.63 51.44
N ASP A 1020 35.02 34.24 51.94
CA ASP A 1020 35.62 35.42 51.33
C ASP A 1020 36.10 35.17 49.89
N ASP A 1021 36.78 34.04 49.66
CA ASP A 1021 37.24 33.62 48.32
C ASP A 1021 36.05 33.41 47.36
N LEU A 1022 34.97 32.79 47.84
CA LEU A 1022 33.73 32.61 47.07
C LEU A 1022 33.11 33.95 46.67
N VAL A 1023 33.02 34.90 47.61
CA VAL A 1023 32.45 36.24 47.36
C VAL A 1023 33.31 37.02 46.35
N ALA A 1024 34.63 36.96 46.49
CA ALA A 1024 35.55 37.60 45.55
C ALA A 1024 35.41 37.02 44.13
N LYS A 1025 35.36 35.69 44.01
CA LYS A 1025 35.15 35.00 42.72
C LYS A 1025 33.80 35.34 42.10
N HIS A 1026 32.72 35.31 42.89
CA HIS A 1026 31.37 35.67 42.42
C HIS A 1026 31.34 37.07 41.81
N LYS A 1027 31.99 38.06 42.44
CA LYS A 1027 32.06 39.43 41.92
C LYS A 1027 32.91 39.56 40.66
N SER A 1028 33.91 38.71 40.49
CA SER A 1028 34.82 38.73 39.33
C SER A 1028 34.24 38.11 38.05
N TYR A 1029 33.22 37.26 38.17
CA TYR A 1029 32.61 36.60 37.02
C TYR A 1029 31.66 37.52 36.25
N SER A 1030 31.68 37.39 34.92
CA SER A 1030 30.75 38.07 34.02
C SER A 1030 29.47 37.23 33.91
N MET A 1031 28.38 37.73 34.50
CA MET A 1031 27.10 37.02 34.56
C MET A 1031 25.98 37.89 33.98
N GLU A 1032 25.09 37.29 33.19
CA GLU A 1032 23.80 37.88 32.87
C GLU A 1032 23.03 38.21 34.17
N ARG A 1033 22.17 39.23 34.12
CA ARG A 1033 21.44 39.72 35.30
C ARG A 1033 20.64 38.61 35.98
N GLU A 1034 19.97 37.78 35.20
CA GLU A 1034 19.16 36.66 35.64
C GLU A 1034 20.02 35.56 36.31
N VAL A 1035 21.21 35.31 35.76
CA VAL A 1035 22.17 34.32 36.29
C VAL A 1035 22.75 34.76 37.63
N ARG A 1036 23.11 36.05 37.75
CA ARG A 1036 23.64 36.62 38.99
C ARG A 1036 22.64 36.50 40.13
N GLN A 1037 21.38 36.87 39.87
CA GLN A 1037 20.31 36.75 40.85
C GLN A 1037 20.05 35.29 41.26
N LEU A 1038 20.04 34.36 40.29
CA LEU A 1038 19.86 32.94 40.55
C LEU A 1038 20.96 32.39 41.48
N PHE A 1039 22.22 32.59 41.11
CA PHE A 1039 23.35 32.07 41.87
C PHE A 1039 23.50 32.73 43.24
N GLY A 1040 23.28 34.05 43.34
CA GLY A 1040 23.30 34.76 44.63
C GLY A 1040 22.25 34.18 45.60
N LYS A 1041 21.03 33.93 45.11
CA LYS A 1041 19.93 33.37 45.90
C LYS A 1041 20.22 31.95 46.37
N ASP A 1042 20.74 31.09 45.49
CA ASP A 1042 21.05 29.69 45.83
C ASP A 1042 22.19 29.60 46.85
N CYS A 1043 23.22 30.43 46.72
CA CYS A 1043 24.28 30.56 47.72
C CYS A 1043 23.72 30.95 49.09
N GLN A 1044 22.87 31.98 49.13
CA GLN A 1044 22.24 32.46 50.35
C GLN A 1044 21.40 31.35 51.01
N GLN A 1045 20.50 30.72 50.25
CA GLN A 1045 19.61 29.67 50.75
C GLN A 1045 20.36 28.48 51.33
N MET A 1046 21.53 28.14 50.76
CA MET A 1046 22.29 26.98 51.22
C MET A 1046 23.17 27.29 52.43
N LEU A 1047 23.82 28.45 52.47
CA LEU A 1047 24.83 28.76 53.48
C LEU A 1047 24.31 29.56 54.67
N GLU A 1048 23.42 30.54 54.46
CA GLU A 1048 22.95 31.44 55.52
C GLU A 1048 22.23 30.69 56.67
N PRO A 1049 21.30 29.74 56.41
CA PRO A 1049 20.65 29.01 57.49
C PRO A 1049 21.61 28.11 58.28
N LEU A 1050 22.58 27.49 57.60
CA LEU A 1050 23.59 26.64 58.23
C LEU A 1050 24.53 27.47 59.10
N TYR A 1051 24.97 28.62 58.59
CA TYR A 1051 25.82 29.53 59.33
C TYR A 1051 25.09 30.07 60.55
N ASN A 1052 23.84 30.52 60.41
CA ASN A 1052 23.04 31.03 61.52
C ASN A 1052 22.88 29.99 62.64
N ARG A 1053 22.61 28.73 62.29
CA ARG A 1053 22.53 27.63 63.27
C ARG A 1053 23.87 27.34 63.95
N PHE A 1054 24.96 27.35 63.18
CA PHE A 1054 26.30 27.13 63.70
C PHE A 1054 26.75 28.28 64.62
N TRP A 1055 26.46 29.51 64.22
CA TRP A 1055 26.69 30.73 64.97
C TRP A 1055 25.90 30.74 66.28
N ASP A 1056 24.60 30.44 66.25
CA ASP A 1056 23.74 30.37 67.44
C ASP A 1056 24.28 29.43 68.51
N ARG A 1057 24.90 28.33 68.07
CA ARG A 1057 25.43 27.30 68.97
C ARG A 1057 26.81 27.63 69.54
N TYR A 1058 27.65 28.36 68.80
CA TYR A 1058 29.10 28.43 69.10
C TYR A 1058 29.72 29.84 69.11
N HIS A 1059 28.98 30.92 68.84
CA HIS A 1059 29.55 32.28 68.75
C HIS A 1059 30.33 32.74 70.00
N GLU A 1060 29.96 32.28 71.20
CA GLU A 1060 30.63 32.63 72.47
C GLU A 1060 32.04 32.00 72.61
N ILE A 1061 32.45 31.13 71.69
CA ILE A 1061 33.78 30.50 71.69
C ILE A 1061 34.93 31.51 71.56
N ASP A 1062 34.65 32.64 70.92
CA ASP A 1062 35.58 33.73 70.69
C ASP A 1062 35.46 34.85 71.73
N LYS A 1063 34.52 34.74 72.68
CA LYS A 1063 34.28 35.75 73.75
C LYS A 1063 34.17 37.19 73.22
N GLY A 1064 33.55 37.37 72.05
CA GLY A 1064 33.41 38.67 71.40
C GLY A 1064 34.69 39.31 70.87
N LYS A 1065 35.82 38.57 70.78
CA LYS A 1065 37.11 39.10 70.31
C LYS A 1065 37.24 39.22 68.79
N GLY A 1066 36.32 38.63 68.03
CA GLY A 1066 36.30 38.69 66.56
C GLY A 1066 37.50 38.04 65.87
N LYS A 1067 38.29 37.23 66.58
CA LYS A 1067 39.48 36.57 66.05
C LYS A 1067 39.14 35.33 65.22
N TYR A 1068 38.07 34.63 65.58
CA TYR A 1068 37.62 33.40 64.91
C TYR A 1068 36.21 33.58 64.33
N VAL A 1069 35.30 34.24 65.05
CA VAL A 1069 33.94 34.51 64.57
C VAL A 1069 33.93 35.89 63.88
N LYS A 1070 34.10 35.90 62.56
CA LYS A 1070 34.24 37.12 61.74
C LYS A 1070 32.91 37.82 61.45
N TYR A 1071 31.84 37.05 61.21
CA TYR A 1071 30.53 37.59 60.87
C TYR A 1071 29.53 37.34 62.01
N ASP A 1072 28.68 38.31 62.27
CA ASP A 1072 27.40 38.10 62.96
C ASP A 1072 26.29 37.83 61.94
N LYS A 1073 25.09 37.51 62.42
CA LYS A 1073 23.93 37.23 61.55
C LYS A 1073 23.58 38.38 60.60
N SER A 1074 23.71 39.63 61.04
CA SER A 1074 23.38 40.80 60.23
C SER A 1074 24.43 41.08 59.17
N SER A 1075 25.72 40.96 59.53
CA SER A 1075 26.84 41.22 58.62
C SER A 1075 27.00 40.11 57.58
N ILE A 1076 26.76 38.84 57.89
CA ILE A 1076 26.79 37.78 56.87
C ILE A 1076 25.61 37.92 55.89
N SER A 1077 24.42 38.29 56.37
CA SER A 1077 23.24 38.53 55.52
C SER A 1077 23.47 39.69 54.55
N ALA A 1078 24.09 40.78 55.02
CA ALA A 1078 24.50 41.91 54.18
C ALA A 1078 25.49 41.51 53.07
N VAL A 1079 26.40 40.57 53.34
CA VAL A 1079 27.32 40.06 52.32
C VAL A 1079 26.58 39.28 51.24
N PHE A 1080 25.61 38.42 51.60
CA PHE A 1080 24.76 37.73 50.61
C PHE A 1080 23.93 38.71 49.77
N LEU A 1081 23.41 39.78 50.40
CA LEU A 1081 22.71 40.84 49.67
C LEU A 1081 23.59 41.54 48.63
N SER A 1082 24.91 41.58 48.84
CA SER A 1082 25.87 42.13 47.88
C SER A 1082 26.19 41.22 46.68
N LEU A 1083 25.61 40.01 46.63
CA LEU A 1083 25.77 39.05 45.54
C LEU A 1083 24.65 39.13 44.49
N PHE A 1084 23.59 39.91 44.75
CA PHE A 1084 22.46 40.07 43.81
C PHE A 1084 22.75 41.03 42.67
#